data_AF-A0A5P9PT24-F1
#
_entry.id   AF-A0A5P9PT24-F1
#
_cell.length_a   1.000
_cell.length_b   1.000
_cell.length_c   1.000
_cell.angle_alpha   90.00
_cell.angle_beta   90.00
_cell.angle_gamma   90.00
#
_symmetry.space_group_name_H-M   'P 1'
#
loop_
_entity.id
_entity.type
_entity.pdbx_description
1 polymer ?
#
loop_
_entity_poly.entity_id
_entity_poly.type
_entity_poly.pdbx_seq_one_letter_code
_entity_poly.pdbx_strand_id
1 'polypeptide(L)'
;MIADASGQVGVLPLVSHALLQTWRRRHGTTLTLTGYEAAGGIERAVARTAEAVYLGLDPAQQPLARQILMRLVAVGEDAGDSRRRISREELDTHDPDVETVLDRLTGARLLTRDHDRIDLAHEALIHHWPRLRSWLDEDREGLRVHRELAESALGWENHGRDESLLFRGARLALARSRAGGLPLSRREKEFLVAGERAEARQHALTRRRIWQLRWLAAGLVVLLVVAVGAAGLMRAERRQALVQSTIATSRQLAAEALSVAGADRGKAIRLSVEAWHAHPTQEARSAVLSARSAHGPTAAFPLDPVWNSQADDIAFSADGRWLVSVSVAQDMVSLWDTTTRSPAGHVSLPQLGEKSPRISPSSVAVGSSRDGRYVAVRYSTRTVVLDTVTHTQVSKATPAAGEILLTRYQASRGVIEVRTAADEEVATIGDLPEEPLQLVTSSDGSAIAVLERDRVRLWRLGTGQVTVLPSQGLDAHALALSADGGLAAVSDGPEITVWHTGSATQAMRLRGHARQVSDLDFDDTGMLHSAADTVASWNLGTQRMVAQLPGDRSAPQYTAADVSPDGRHFAAASPDGWLLLWERSALPLIGHPHPVSAVAFDATGAALTSVDVTGRSMIWDPAARAGQPATGPSPTPATSLSADGTRLAVTTSPDTITVTDTRTGQLVRTLPTSPVTVMAFSPDGNQLATGAGLLWNLADGGVRGFGAVGETIHDLAFSADGRRLIASAGLGQVHVWDARTLERQLVFENEPGVYAPVVEVAINAAGTLAATSDNRGQTAIWRLDPPVKAAVLGSQGGTPFPLAFSPDGRFLATNGADHTAVVWDLSDFRRWATLHGHTGTITALAWHPDGSTLATGSDDQTITTWPLDAAAASTALCGDLVRNFPASSPPSAC
;
A
#
# COMPACT_ATOMS: atom_id res chain seq x y z
N MET A 1 -100.26 -84.66 4.54
CA MET A 1 -100.06 -84.46 6.00
C MET A 1 -99.08 -85.44 6.61
N ILE A 2 -99.45 -86.68 6.97
CA ILE A 2 -98.51 -87.61 7.64
C ILE A 2 -97.33 -87.95 6.72
N ALA A 3 -97.60 -88.14 5.42
CA ALA A 3 -96.54 -88.31 4.42
C ALA A 3 -95.63 -87.07 4.24
N ASP A 4 -96.16 -85.85 4.42
CA ASP A 4 -95.34 -84.62 4.39
C ASP A 4 -94.54 -84.42 5.68
N ALA A 5 -94.97 -85.04 6.78
CA ALA A 5 -94.35 -84.90 8.09
C ALA A 5 -93.31 -86.01 8.38
N SER A 6 -93.30 -87.10 7.61
CA SER A 6 -92.38 -88.21 7.84
C SER A 6 -90.97 -87.88 7.33
N GLY A 7 -89.98 -87.87 8.24
CA GLY A 7 -88.57 -87.65 7.92
C GLY A 7 -88.00 -86.27 8.26
N GLN A 8 -88.84 -85.35 8.75
CA GLN A 8 -88.40 -84.03 9.22
C GLN A 8 -88.34 -84.00 10.77
N VAL A 9 -87.31 -83.36 11.35
CA VAL A 9 -87.12 -83.24 12.81
C VAL A 9 -87.80 -81.98 13.33
N GLY A 10 -88.62 -82.08 14.38
CA GLY A 10 -89.29 -80.92 15.00
C GLY A 10 -90.63 -80.50 14.38
N VAL A 11 -91.31 -81.40 13.66
CA VAL A 11 -92.44 -81.09 12.77
C VAL A 11 -93.80 -80.97 13.45
N LEU A 12 -93.94 -81.42 14.71
CA LEU A 12 -95.22 -81.39 15.44
C LEU A 12 -95.89 -80.00 15.50
N PRO A 13 -95.15 -78.91 15.82
CA PRO A 13 -95.71 -77.55 15.80
C PRO A 13 -96.15 -77.11 14.40
N LEU A 14 -95.40 -77.51 13.36
CA LEU A 14 -95.73 -77.17 11.97
C LEU A 14 -96.99 -77.93 11.49
N VAL A 15 -97.14 -79.20 11.86
CA VAL A 15 -98.33 -80.04 11.63
C VAL A 15 -99.55 -79.46 12.35
N SER A 16 -99.38 -79.05 13.61
CA SER A 16 -100.42 -78.37 14.39
C SER A 16 -100.84 -77.05 13.73
N HIS A 17 -99.88 -76.25 13.26
CA HIS A 17 -100.16 -75.00 12.56
C HIS A 17 -100.85 -75.24 11.22
N ALA A 18 -100.39 -76.21 10.43
CA ALA A 18 -101.00 -76.58 9.15
C ALA A 18 -102.44 -77.10 9.32
N LEU A 19 -102.70 -77.92 10.35
CA LEU A 19 -104.05 -78.33 10.72
C LEU A 19 -104.92 -77.13 11.10
N LEU A 20 -104.40 -76.21 11.92
CA LEU A 20 -105.12 -75.01 12.33
C LEU A 20 -105.48 -74.12 11.12
N GLN A 21 -104.55 -73.95 10.18
CA GLN A 21 -104.81 -73.17 8.96
C GLN A 21 -105.81 -73.87 8.04
N THR A 22 -105.76 -75.20 7.96
CA THR A 22 -106.74 -75.99 7.19
C THR A 22 -108.12 -75.90 7.84
N TRP A 23 -108.20 -75.95 9.17
CA TRP A 23 -109.44 -75.81 9.95
C TRP A 23 -110.11 -74.45 9.80
N ARG A 24 -109.31 -73.38 9.70
CA ARG A 24 -109.83 -72.03 9.43
C ARG A 24 -110.47 -71.89 8.05
N ARG A 25 -110.15 -72.77 7.10
CA ARG A 25 -110.64 -72.73 5.72
C ARG A 25 -111.70 -73.78 5.40
N ARG A 26 -112.27 -74.43 6.42
CA ARG A 26 -113.29 -75.46 6.25
C ARG A 26 -114.59 -74.89 5.67
N HIS A 27 -115.33 -75.73 4.94
CA HIS A 27 -116.72 -75.46 4.58
C HIS A 27 -117.62 -76.27 5.52
N GLY A 28 -118.33 -75.59 6.43
CA GLY A 28 -119.14 -76.24 7.46
C GLY A 28 -118.30 -76.98 8.51
N THR A 29 -118.52 -78.29 8.65
CA THR A 29 -117.86 -79.15 9.68
C THR A 29 -116.82 -80.12 9.11
N THR A 30 -116.61 -80.14 7.79
CA THR A 30 -115.69 -81.07 7.13
C THR A 30 -114.40 -80.38 6.67
N LEU A 31 -113.26 -80.97 7.03
CA LEU A 31 -111.94 -80.63 6.49
C LEU A 31 -111.75 -81.36 5.15
N THR A 32 -111.53 -80.64 4.06
CA THR A 32 -111.29 -81.24 2.74
C THR A 32 -109.80 -81.27 2.40
N LEU A 33 -109.37 -82.29 1.65
CA LEU A 33 -108.00 -82.36 1.11
C LEU A 33 -107.66 -81.13 0.26
N THR A 34 -108.64 -80.63 -0.50
CA THR A 34 -108.54 -79.37 -1.25
C THR A 34 -108.27 -78.16 -0.35
N GLY A 35 -108.81 -78.13 0.87
CA GLY A 35 -108.50 -77.10 1.87
C GLY A 35 -107.07 -77.16 2.39
N TYR A 36 -106.50 -78.36 2.52
CA TYR A 36 -105.11 -78.58 2.95
C TYR A 36 -104.11 -78.23 1.84
N GLU A 37 -104.40 -78.62 0.60
CA GLU A 37 -103.61 -78.24 -0.58
C GLU A 37 -103.70 -76.74 -0.87
N ALA A 38 -104.87 -76.12 -0.71
CA ALA A 38 -105.04 -74.66 -0.81
C ALA A 38 -104.28 -73.91 0.30
N ALA A 39 -104.13 -74.49 1.49
CA ALA A 39 -103.24 -73.98 2.55
C ALA A 39 -101.74 -74.17 2.22
N GLY A 40 -101.42 -75.04 1.24
CA GLY A 40 -100.09 -75.21 0.66
C GLY A 40 -99.22 -76.29 1.31
N GLY A 41 -99.83 -77.19 2.10
CA GLY A 41 -99.07 -78.12 2.93
C GLY A 41 -98.37 -77.44 4.11
N ILE A 42 -97.56 -78.21 4.85
CA ILE A 42 -96.93 -77.78 6.11
C ILE A 42 -95.97 -76.59 5.90
N GLU A 43 -95.10 -76.65 4.88
CA GLU A 43 -94.04 -75.67 4.65
C GLU A 43 -94.54 -74.33 4.09
N ARG A 44 -95.40 -74.36 3.05
CA ARG A 44 -95.93 -73.12 2.46
C ARG A 44 -97.01 -72.45 3.32
N ALA A 45 -97.65 -73.17 4.24
CA ALA A 45 -98.59 -72.56 5.20
C ALA A 45 -97.85 -71.62 6.18
N VAL A 46 -96.65 -72.00 6.61
CA VAL A 46 -95.82 -71.19 7.51
C VAL A 46 -95.22 -69.99 6.77
N ALA A 47 -94.73 -70.17 5.54
CA ALA A 47 -94.28 -69.07 4.69
C ALA A 47 -95.40 -68.05 4.39
N ARG A 48 -96.62 -68.52 4.12
CA ARG A 48 -97.78 -67.62 3.93
C ARG A 48 -98.20 -66.93 5.22
N THR A 49 -98.06 -67.58 6.37
CA THR A 49 -98.29 -66.95 7.69
C THR A 49 -97.26 -65.85 7.94
N ALA A 50 -95.99 -66.11 7.64
CA ALA A 50 -94.92 -65.11 7.73
C ALA A 50 -95.16 -63.91 6.81
N GLU A 51 -95.52 -64.16 5.54
CA GLU A 51 -95.83 -63.08 4.59
C GLU A 51 -97.06 -62.27 5.04
N ALA A 52 -98.11 -62.93 5.54
CA ALA A 52 -99.31 -62.24 6.04
C ALA A 52 -99.04 -61.41 7.30
N VAL A 53 -98.23 -61.91 8.23
CA VAL A 53 -97.83 -61.17 9.43
C VAL A 53 -96.97 -59.97 9.04
N TYR A 54 -95.99 -60.15 8.14
CA TYR A 54 -95.13 -59.08 7.65
C TYR A 54 -95.92 -57.98 6.94
N LEU A 55 -96.84 -58.33 6.02
CA LEU A 55 -97.69 -57.35 5.33
C LEU A 55 -98.72 -56.69 6.26
N GLY A 56 -99.06 -57.32 7.39
CA GLY A 56 -99.95 -56.78 8.42
C GLY A 56 -99.24 -55.92 9.49
N LEU A 57 -97.92 -55.75 9.39
CA LEU A 57 -97.17 -54.78 10.19
C LEU A 57 -97.29 -53.39 9.56
N ASP A 58 -97.24 -52.36 10.40
CA ASP A 58 -97.16 -50.96 9.97
C ASP A 58 -95.96 -50.76 9.02
N PRO A 59 -96.06 -49.96 7.94
CA PRO A 59 -94.92 -49.60 7.11
C PRO A 59 -93.65 -49.17 7.88
N ALA A 60 -93.79 -48.55 9.05
CA ALA A 60 -92.64 -48.20 9.91
C ALA A 60 -92.00 -49.41 10.62
N GLN A 61 -92.78 -50.48 10.86
CA GLN A 61 -92.38 -51.69 11.58
C GLN A 61 -91.81 -52.80 10.65
N GLN A 62 -92.11 -52.75 9.36
CA GLN A 62 -91.61 -53.70 8.36
C GLN A 62 -90.06 -53.71 8.22
N PRO A 63 -89.36 -52.56 8.19
CA PRO A 63 -87.90 -52.53 8.19
C PRO A 63 -87.31 -53.17 9.46
N LEU A 64 -87.91 -52.93 10.64
CA LEU A 64 -87.48 -53.53 11.90
C LEU A 64 -87.66 -55.04 11.90
N ALA A 65 -88.78 -55.54 11.37
CA ALA A 65 -89.00 -56.97 11.20
C ALA A 65 -87.94 -57.61 10.28
N ARG A 66 -87.62 -56.96 9.15
CA ARG A 66 -86.52 -57.39 8.26
C ARG A 66 -85.19 -57.46 9.00
N GLN A 67 -84.85 -56.44 9.79
CA GLN A 67 -83.59 -56.37 10.54
C GLN A 67 -83.48 -57.47 11.61
N ILE A 68 -84.52 -57.68 12.40
CA ILE A 68 -84.56 -58.72 13.44
C ILE A 68 -84.41 -60.11 12.79
N LEU A 69 -85.15 -60.37 11.71
CA LEU A 69 -85.11 -61.66 11.02
C LEU A 69 -83.75 -61.92 10.36
N MET A 70 -83.11 -60.92 9.76
CA MET A 70 -81.76 -61.08 9.19
C MET A 70 -80.70 -61.36 10.26
N ARG A 71 -80.87 -60.84 11.50
CA ARG A 71 -79.95 -61.12 12.62
C ARG A 71 -80.08 -62.53 13.20
N LEU A 72 -81.26 -63.13 13.05
CA LEU A 72 -81.57 -64.49 13.51
C LEU A 72 -81.18 -65.57 12.50
N VAL A 73 -80.47 -65.22 11.43
CA VAL A 73 -79.94 -66.17 10.44
C VAL A 73 -78.41 -66.07 10.40
N ALA A 74 -77.74 -67.21 10.47
CA ALA A 74 -76.32 -67.33 10.23
C ALA A 74 -76.08 -67.76 8.77
N VAL A 75 -75.48 -66.86 7.98
CA VAL A 75 -75.10 -67.13 6.58
C VAL A 75 -73.78 -67.90 6.56
N GLY A 76 -73.80 -69.15 6.10
CA GLY A 76 -72.62 -70.02 5.97
C GLY A 76 -71.91 -69.86 4.62
N GLU A 77 -70.65 -70.32 4.51
CA GLU A 77 -69.97 -70.47 3.21
C GLU A 77 -70.39 -71.76 2.50
N ASP A 78 -70.43 -72.90 3.20
CA ASP A 78 -70.69 -74.23 2.59
C ASP A 78 -71.75 -75.10 3.31
N ALA A 79 -72.25 -74.70 4.48
CA ALA A 79 -73.15 -75.51 5.32
C ALA A 79 -74.66 -75.17 5.20
N GLY A 80 -75.03 -74.25 4.31
CA GLY A 80 -76.39 -73.71 4.18
C GLY A 80 -76.74 -72.67 5.26
N ASP A 81 -77.71 -71.81 4.97
CA ASP A 81 -78.18 -70.78 5.90
C ASP A 81 -78.94 -71.43 7.06
N SER A 82 -78.50 -71.18 8.29
CA SER A 82 -79.06 -71.80 9.50
C SER A 82 -79.61 -70.76 10.45
N ARG A 83 -80.51 -71.16 11.37
CA ARG A 83 -81.01 -70.24 12.39
C ARG A 83 -79.93 -69.91 13.42
N ARG A 84 -79.90 -68.65 13.84
CA ARG A 84 -78.99 -68.11 14.86
C ARG A 84 -79.77 -67.69 16.09
N ARG A 85 -79.25 -68.07 17.24
CA ARG A 85 -79.72 -67.62 18.56
C ARG A 85 -78.97 -66.37 18.95
N ILE A 86 -79.70 -65.30 19.25
CA ILE A 86 -79.14 -64.03 19.70
C ILE A 86 -79.64 -63.71 21.11
N SER A 87 -78.82 -62.98 21.87
CA SER A 87 -79.25 -62.41 23.15
C SER A 87 -80.17 -61.21 22.91
N ARG A 88 -81.08 -60.93 23.85
CA ARG A 88 -81.93 -59.73 23.77
C ARG A 88 -81.11 -58.45 23.68
N GLU A 89 -79.93 -58.40 24.28
CA GLU A 89 -79.03 -57.23 24.25
C GLU A 89 -78.39 -56.96 22.88
N GLU A 90 -78.43 -57.92 21.95
CA GLU A 90 -77.97 -57.73 20.57
C GLU A 90 -79.01 -56.96 19.72
N LEU A 91 -80.25 -56.89 20.20
CA LEU A 91 -81.31 -56.04 19.66
C LEU A 91 -81.48 -54.83 20.58
N ASP A 92 -81.77 -53.66 20.00
CA ASP A 92 -82.01 -52.46 20.81
C ASP A 92 -83.45 -52.49 21.36
N THR A 93 -83.69 -53.31 22.39
CA THR A 93 -85.02 -53.57 22.97
C THR A 93 -85.62 -52.38 23.75
N HIS A 94 -85.00 -51.20 23.70
CA HIS A 94 -85.56 -49.97 24.27
C HIS A 94 -86.48 -49.23 23.30
N ASP A 95 -86.52 -49.64 22.03
CA ASP A 95 -87.48 -49.14 21.04
C ASP A 95 -88.83 -49.88 21.17
N PRO A 96 -89.94 -49.18 21.50
CA PRO A 96 -91.25 -49.80 21.69
C PRO A 96 -91.78 -50.49 20.43
N ASP A 97 -91.34 -50.08 19.23
CA ASP A 97 -91.73 -50.73 17.98
C ASP A 97 -91.03 -52.08 17.78
N VAL A 98 -89.81 -52.27 18.30
CA VAL A 98 -89.08 -53.55 18.26
C VAL A 98 -89.78 -54.61 19.11
N GLU A 99 -90.19 -54.26 20.35
CA GLU A 99 -90.95 -55.18 21.21
C GLU A 99 -92.32 -55.50 20.61
N THR A 100 -92.99 -54.54 19.99
CA THR A 100 -94.27 -54.77 19.30
C THR A 100 -94.13 -55.76 18.13
N VAL A 101 -93.05 -55.65 17.34
CA VAL A 101 -92.75 -56.58 16.25
C VAL A 101 -92.41 -57.98 16.80
N LEU A 102 -91.59 -58.07 17.85
CA LEU A 102 -91.26 -59.35 18.50
C LEU A 102 -92.51 -60.05 19.06
N ASP A 103 -93.43 -59.31 19.69
CA ASP A 103 -94.67 -59.85 20.22
C ASP A 103 -95.61 -60.33 19.08
N ARG A 104 -95.73 -59.57 17.99
CA ARG A 104 -96.49 -59.98 16.78
C ARG A 104 -95.92 -61.26 16.15
N LEU A 105 -94.60 -61.35 15.98
CA LEU A 105 -93.93 -62.51 15.39
C LEU A 105 -93.99 -63.75 16.31
N THR A 106 -93.88 -63.56 17.62
CA THR A 106 -94.02 -64.62 18.62
C THR A 106 -95.47 -65.11 18.72
N GLY A 107 -96.45 -64.20 18.71
CA GLY A 107 -97.87 -64.54 18.71
C GLY A 107 -98.32 -65.33 17.48
N ALA A 108 -97.67 -65.08 16.33
CA ALA A 108 -97.84 -65.87 15.11
C ALA A 108 -97.01 -67.17 15.07
N ARG A 109 -96.27 -67.49 16.14
CA ARG A 109 -95.38 -68.66 16.28
C ARG A 109 -94.24 -68.72 15.25
N LEU A 110 -93.76 -67.57 14.80
CA LEU A 110 -92.63 -67.45 13.87
C LEU A 110 -91.29 -67.34 14.61
N LEU A 111 -91.33 -66.82 15.84
CA LEU A 111 -90.19 -66.72 16.75
C LEU A 111 -90.48 -67.47 18.06
N THR A 112 -89.41 -67.90 18.72
CA THR A 112 -89.44 -68.41 20.10
C THR A 112 -88.65 -67.47 20.99
N ARG A 113 -89.23 -67.09 22.13
CA ARG A 113 -88.64 -66.19 23.13
C ARG A 113 -88.46 -66.92 24.47
N ASP A 114 -87.24 -66.88 25.00
CA ASP A 114 -86.87 -67.29 26.36
C ASP A 114 -86.44 -66.05 27.17
N HIS A 115 -86.11 -66.19 28.45
CA HIS A 115 -85.84 -65.05 29.36
C HIS A 115 -84.75 -64.10 28.83
N ASP A 116 -83.75 -64.63 28.12
CA ASP A 116 -82.61 -63.87 27.57
C ASP A 116 -82.30 -64.16 26.09
N ARG A 117 -83.13 -64.98 25.41
CA ARG A 117 -82.79 -65.47 24.05
C ARG A 117 -83.96 -65.38 23.08
N ILE A 118 -83.63 -65.03 21.84
CA ILE A 118 -84.56 -64.98 20.71
C ILE A 118 -84.02 -65.91 19.61
N ASP A 119 -84.88 -66.78 19.08
CA ASP A 119 -84.56 -67.75 18.03
C ASP A 119 -85.72 -67.83 17.02
N LEU A 120 -85.42 -68.22 15.77
CA LEU A 120 -86.43 -68.58 14.78
C LEU A 120 -87.11 -69.89 15.22
N ALA A 121 -88.45 -69.90 15.18
CA ALA A 121 -89.23 -71.06 15.59
C ALA A 121 -88.90 -72.29 14.72
N HIS A 122 -88.59 -72.10 13.43
CA HIS A 122 -88.16 -73.17 12.55
C HIS A 122 -87.35 -72.65 11.33
N GLU A 123 -86.40 -73.45 10.86
CA GLU A 123 -85.60 -73.17 9.65
C GLU A 123 -86.40 -73.18 8.35
N ALA A 124 -87.64 -73.70 8.37
CA ALA A 124 -88.53 -73.66 7.20
C ALA A 124 -88.83 -72.22 6.76
N LEU A 125 -88.74 -71.24 7.66
CA LEU A 125 -88.87 -69.83 7.33
C LEU A 125 -87.72 -69.34 6.44
N ILE A 126 -86.51 -69.82 6.65
CA ILE A 126 -85.32 -69.45 5.86
C ILE A 126 -85.44 -70.07 4.45
N HIS A 127 -85.83 -71.36 4.39
CA HIS A 127 -85.83 -72.13 3.13
C HIS A 127 -87.12 -72.06 2.30
N HIS A 128 -88.23 -71.55 2.81
CA HIS A 128 -89.50 -71.53 2.05
C HIS A 128 -90.20 -70.17 2.00
N TRP A 129 -89.71 -69.14 2.70
CA TRP A 129 -90.22 -67.78 2.57
C TRP A 129 -89.38 -66.99 1.55
N PRO A 130 -89.91 -66.65 0.35
CA PRO A 130 -89.11 -66.04 -0.71
C PRO A 130 -88.52 -64.68 -0.33
N ARG A 131 -89.24 -63.89 0.48
CA ARG A 131 -88.84 -62.54 0.87
C ARG A 131 -87.66 -62.51 1.86
N LEU A 132 -87.63 -63.44 2.81
CA LEU A 132 -86.48 -63.57 3.72
C LEU A 132 -85.23 -64.01 2.95
N ARG A 133 -85.38 -64.90 1.97
CA ARG A 133 -84.27 -65.33 1.12
C ARG A 133 -83.72 -64.21 0.25
N SER A 134 -84.60 -63.42 -0.39
CA SER A 134 -84.14 -62.29 -1.19
C SER A 134 -83.36 -61.28 -0.35
N TRP A 135 -83.76 -61.06 0.91
CA TRP A 135 -83.00 -60.20 1.81
C TRP A 135 -81.63 -60.75 2.19
N LEU A 136 -81.51 -62.07 2.39
CA LEU A 136 -80.23 -62.73 2.69
C LEU A 136 -79.30 -62.73 1.48
N ASP A 137 -79.84 -62.87 0.26
CA ASP A 137 -79.07 -62.87 -0.98
C ASP A 137 -78.60 -61.47 -1.39
N GLU A 138 -79.31 -60.41 -1.01
CA GLU A 138 -78.98 -59.02 -1.34
C GLU A 138 -77.66 -58.52 -0.71
N ASP A 139 -77.27 -58.99 0.48
CA ASP A 139 -76.04 -58.51 1.16
C ASP A 139 -75.36 -59.57 2.06
N ARG A 140 -74.95 -60.69 1.46
CA ARG A 140 -74.28 -61.79 2.19
C ARG A 140 -72.96 -61.38 2.84
N GLU A 141 -72.13 -60.59 2.15
CA GLU A 141 -70.84 -60.12 2.69
C GLU A 141 -71.03 -59.09 3.81
N GLY A 142 -72.01 -58.18 3.68
CA GLY A 142 -72.32 -57.19 4.71
C GLY A 142 -72.77 -57.84 6.01
N LEU A 143 -73.59 -58.90 5.94
CA LEU A 143 -73.99 -59.67 7.12
C LEU A 143 -72.80 -60.37 7.80
N ARG A 144 -71.77 -60.79 7.05
CA ARG A 144 -70.56 -61.39 7.63
C ARG A 144 -69.68 -60.36 8.34
N VAL A 145 -69.41 -59.22 7.70
CA VAL A 145 -68.62 -58.13 8.30
C VAL A 145 -69.35 -57.58 9.53
N HIS A 146 -70.68 -57.49 9.47
CA HIS A 146 -71.50 -57.09 10.60
C HIS A 146 -71.39 -58.09 11.77
N ARG A 147 -71.44 -59.39 11.48
CA ARG A 147 -71.24 -60.44 12.48
C ARG A 147 -69.86 -60.36 13.13
N GLU A 148 -68.81 -60.25 12.32
CA GLU A 148 -67.43 -60.14 12.82
C GLU A 148 -67.25 -58.90 13.69
N LEU A 149 -67.87 -57.79 13.30
CA LEU A 149 -67.90 -56.55 14.08
C LEU A 149 -68.65 -56.75 15.42
N ALA A 150 -69.82 -57.40 15.42
CA ALA A 150 -70.59 -57.65 16.62
C ALA A 150 -69.85 -58.57 17.61
N GLU A 151 -69.25 -59.65 17.12
CA GLU A 151 -68.43 -60.58 17.92
C GLU A 151 -67.18 -59.87 18.49
N SER A 152 -66.50 -59.07 17.67
CA SER A 152 -65.30 -58.31 18.10
C SER A 152 -65.64 -57.21 19.11
N ALA A 153 -66.76 -56.49 18.92
CA ALA A 153 -67.22 -55.46 19.84
C ALA A 153 -67.65 -56.05 21.19
N LEU A 154 -68.27 -57.24 21.18
CA LEU A 154 -68.57 -57.99 22.40
C LEU A 154 -67.30 -58.46 23.11
N GLY A 155 -66.34 -59.01 22.36
CA GLY A 155 -65.03 -59.40 22.89
C GLY A 155 -64.29 -58.23 23.54
N TRP A 156 -64.29 -57.07 22.89
CA TRP A 156 -63.70 -55.84 23.40
C TRP A 156 -64.34 -55.38 24.71
N GLU A 157 -65.67 -55.39 24.81
CA GLU A 157 -66.35 -54.98 26.04
C GLU A 157 -66.13 -55.98 27.19
N ASN A 158 -66.19 -57.29 26.91
CA ASN A 158 -65.97 -58.34 27.91
C ASN A 158 -64.54 -58.31 28.48
N HIS A 159 -63.55 -57.84 27.71
CA HIS A 159 -62.16 -57.68 28.15
C HIS A 159 -61.86 -56.26 28.66
N GLY A 160 -62.86 -55.53 29.15
CA GLY A 160 -62.67 -54.23 29.78
C GLY A 160 -62.25 -53.11 28.83
N ARG A 161 -62.60 -53.22 27.54
CA ARG A 161 -62.30 -52.24 26.47
C ARG A 161 -60.80 -52.09 26.13
N ASP A 162 -60.04 -53.18 26.13
CA ASP A 162 -58.63 -53.19 25.74
C ASP A 162 -58.40 -52.66 24.30
N GLU A 163 -57.53 -51.66 24.16
CA GLU A 163 -57.17 -51.05 22.86
C GLU A 163 -56.48 -52.04 21.90
N SER A 164 -55.95 -53.17 22.39
CA SER A 164 -55.33 -54.21 21.58
C SER A 164 -56.32 -54.95 20.66
N LEU A 165 -57.59 -55.04 21.08
CA LEU A 165 -58.66 -55.76 20.40
C LEU A 165 -59.41 -54.90 19.36
N LEU A 166 -59.12 -53.60 19.31
CA LEU A 166 -59.72 -52.68 18.33
C LEU A 166 -59.29 -53.02 16.91
N PHE A 167 -60.20 -52.86 15.94
CA PHE A 167 -59.82 -52.94 14.53
C PHE A 167 -58.81 -51.85 14.17
N ARG A 168 -57.83 -52.19 13.32
CA ARG A 168 -56.77 -51.27 12.83
C ARG A 168 -56.55 -51.46 11.33
N GLY A 169 -56.13 -50.40 10.64
CA GLY A 169 -55.78 -50.43 9.23
C GLY A 169 -56.92 -50.98 8.36
N ALA A 170 -56.60 -51.96 7.51
CA ALA A 170 -57.55 -52.48 6.51
C ALA A 170 -58.88 -53.01 7.12
N ARG A 171 -58.85 -53.64 8.31
CA ARG A 171 -60.06 -54.14 8.98
C ARG A 171 -60.97 -53.02 9.47
N LEU A 172 -60.39 -51.94 10.02
CA LEU A 172 -61.16 -50.76 10.45
C LEU A 172 -61.75 -50.02 9.24
N ALA A 173 -60.96 -49.86 8.17
CA ALA A 173 -61.41 -49.23 6.93
C ALA A 173 -62.57 -50.00 6.27
N LEU A 174 -62.50 -51.33 6.25
CA LEU A 174 -63.56 -52.19 5.72
C LEU A 174 -64.84 -52.10 6.57
N ALA A 175 -64.72 -52.21 7.90
CA ALA A 175 -65.87 -52.12 8.80
C ALA A 175 -66.55 -50.74 8.73
N ARG A 176 -65.77 -49.66 8.63
CA ARG A 176 -66.27 -48.29 8.46
C ARG A 176 -67.05 -48.11 7.16
N SER A 177 -66.53 -48.61 6.04
CA SER A 177 -67.19 -48.41 4.74
C SER A 177 -68.56 -49.09 4.67
N ARG A 178 -68.76 -50.18 5.42
CA ARG A 178 -70.04 -50.92 5.49
C ARG A 178 -70.97 -50.47 6.61
N ALA A 179 -70.45 -49.83 7.67
CA ALA A 179 -71.23 -49.34 8.81
C ALA A 179 -72.40 -48.41 8.44
N GLY A 180 -72.33 -47.69 7.31
CA GLY A 180 -73.37 -46.77 6.85
C GLY A 180 -74.66 -47.42 6.33
N GLY A 181 -74.63 -48.72 6.00
CA GLY A 181 -75.78 -49.47 5.50
C GLY A 181 -76.37 -50.47 6.50
N LEU A 182 -75.73 -50.65 7.66
CA LEU A 182 -76.09 -51.66 8.65
C LEU A 182 -76.68 -51.00 9.91
N PRO A 183 -77.76 -51.56 10.50
CA PRO A 183 -78.31 -51.10 11.77
C PRO A 183 -77.39 -51.52 12.93
N LEU A 184 -76.35 -50.74 13.18
CA LEU A 184 -75.37 -51.03 14.22
C LEU A 184 -75.94 -50.83 15.63
N SER A 185 -75.65 -51.77 16.53
CA SER A 185 -75.93 -51.60 17.96
C SER A 185 -75.08 -50.47 18.56
N ARG A 186 -75.48 -49.92 19.71
CA ARG A 186 -74.70 -48.90 20.42
C ARG A 186 -73.27 -49.35 20.70
N ARG A 187 -73.10 -50.61 21.10
CA ARG A 187 -71.79 -51.24 21.37
C ARG A 187 -70.89 -51.26 20.14
N GLU A 188 -71.42 -51.67 18.99
CA GLU A 188 -70.67 -51.71 17.72
C GLU A 188 -70.23 -50.30 17.28
N LYS A 189 -71.09 -49.29 17.47
CA LYS A 189 -70.74 -47.89 17.20
C LYS A 189 -69.61 -47.40 18.11
N GLU A 190 -69.67 -47.70 19.40
CA GLU A 190 -68.62 -47.33 20.37
C GLU A 190 -67.27 -47.98 20.02
N PHE A 191 -67.27 -49.25 19.59
CA PHE A 191 -66.07 -49.98 19.17
C PHE A 191 -65.39 -49.36 17.94
N LEU A 192 -66.16 -49.04 16.89
CA LEU A 192 -65.61 -48.40 15.68
C LEU A 192 -65.00 -47.03 15.98
N VAL A 193 -65.70 -46.21 16.77
CA VAL A 193 -65.22 -44.87 17.17
C VAL A 193 -63.96 -44.97 18.03
N ALA A 194 -63.84 -45.97 18.90
CA ALA A 194 -62.63 -46.22 19.68
C ALA A 194 -61.45 -46.61 18.77
N GLY A 195 -61.67 -47.45 17.76
CA GLY A 195 -60.68 -47.81 16.75
C GLY A 195 -60.16 -46.61 15.96
N GLU A 196 -61.06 -45.72 15.50
CA GLU A 196 -60.69 -44.50 14.77
C GLU A 196 -59.84 -43.54 15.60
N ARG A 197 -60.17 -43.38 16.89
CA ARG A 197 -59.39 -42.54 17.80
C ARG A 197 -58.00 -43.10 18.06
N ALA A 198 -57.87 -44.43 18.18
CA ALA A 198 -56.57 -45.07 18.37
C ALA A 198 -55.65 -44.89 17.15
N GLU A 199 -56.18 -45.03 15.93
CA GLU A 199 -55.43 -44.83 14.68
C GLU A 199 -55.01 -43.36 14.51
N ALA A 200 -55.90 -42.41 14.80
CA ALA A 200 -55.59 -40.98 14.76
C ALA A 200 -54.45 -40.59 15.72
N ARG A 201 -54.42 -41.16 16.94
CA ARG A 201 -53.33 -40.92 17.91
C ARG A 201 -51.98 -41.44 17.39
N GLN A 202 -51.94 -42.62 16.77
CA GLN A 202 -50.70 -43.19 16.24
C GLN A 202 -50.11 -42.36 15.09
N HIS A 203 -50.96 -41.87 14.17
CA HIS A 203 -50.52 -40.99 13.08
C HIS A 203 -50.01 -39.62 13.57
N ALA A 204 -50.56 -39.08 14.66
CA ALA A 204 -50.10 -37.81 15.21
C ALA A 204 -48.68 -37.90 15.78
N LEU A 205 -48.33 -39.01 16.43
CA LEU A 205 -47.01 -39.21 17.04
C LEU A 205 -45.88 -39.32 16.00
N THR A 206 -46.12 -40.02 14.88
CA THR A 206 -45.15 -40.16 13.79
C THR A 206 -44.88 -38.82 13.09
N ARG A 207 -45.92 -38.01 12.86
CA ARG A 207 -45.76 -36.66 12.29
C ARG A 207 -44.90 -35.76 13.20
N ARG A 208 -45.11 -35.78 14.51
CA ARG A 208 -44.34 -34.96 15.47
C ARG A 208 -42.84 -35.27 15.45
N ARG A 209 -42.46 -36.55 15.41
CA ARG A 209 -41.03 -36.97 15.35
C ARG A 209 -40.33 -36.49 14.07
N ILE A 210 -40.99 -36.62 12.92
CA ILE A 210 -40.42 -36.17 11.63
C ILE A 210 -40.25 -34.64 11.64
N TRP A 211 -41.23 -33.91 12.17
CA TRP A 211 -41.11 -32.46 12.33
C TRP A 211 -39.94 -32.08 13.25
N GLN A 212 -39.79 -32.73 14.41
CA GLN A 212 -38.68 -32.46 15.34
C GLN A 212 -37.29 -32.72 14.72
N LEU A 213 -37.11 -33.83 13.99
CA LEU A 213 -35.86 -34.14 13.30
C LEU A 213 -35.53 -33.12 12.20
N ARG A 214 -36.54 -32.67 11.44
CA ARG A 214 -36.36 -31.63 10.43
C ARG A 214 -35.94 -30.28 11.04
N TRP A 215 -36.54 -29.89 12.18
CA TRP A 215 -36.15 -28.68 12.90
C TRP A 215 -34.73 -28.76 13.47
N LEU A 216 -34.33 -29.90 14.04
CA LEU A 216 -32.96 -30.11 14.51
C LEU A 216 -31.94 -30.08 13.38
N ALA A 217 -32.22 -30.75 12.25
CA ALA A 217 -31.35 -30.73 11.07
C ALA A 217 -31.23 -29.32 10.47
N ALA A 218 -32.34 -28.59 10.36
CA ALA A 218 -32.34 -27.20 9.92
C ALA A 218 -31.51 -26.31 10.87
N GLY A 219 -31.67 -26.49 12.19
CA GLY A 219 -30.87 -25.79 13.20
C GLY A 219 -29.36 -26.05 13.05
N LEU A 220 -28.97 -27.31 12.80
CA LEU A 220 -27.57 -27.71 12.61
C LEU A 220 -26.97 -27.12 11.33
N VAL A 221 -27.74 -27.05 10.24
CA VAL A 221 -27.33 -26.37 9.00
C VAL A 221 -27.15 -24.87 9.23
N VAL A 222 -28.07 -24.21 9.94
CA VAL A 222 -27.94 -22.78 10.29
C VAL A 222 -26.69 -22.56 11.14
N LEU A 223 -26.43 -23.40 12.13
CA LEU A 223 -25.26 -23.31 13.00
C LEU A 223 -23.95 -23.50 12.21
N LEU A 224 -23.93 -24.43 11.26
CA LEU A 224 -22.80 -24.62 10.33
C LEU A 224 -22.58 -23.39 9.46
N VAL A 225 -23.64 -22.81 8.88
CA VAL A 225 -23.54 -21.59 8.06
C VAL A 225 -23.02 -20.41 8.89
N VAL A 226 -23.49 -20.25 10.13
CA VAL A 226 -22.99 -19.23 11.06
C VAL A 226 -21.51 -19.45 11.38
N ALA A 227 -21.11 -20.69 11.67
CA ALA A 227 -19.71 -21.02 11.96
C ALA A 227 -18.78 -20.77 10.76
N VAL A 228 -19.20 -21.16 9.55
CA VAL A 228 -18.45 -20.90 8.31
C VAL A 228 -18.39 -19.40 8.01
N GLY A 229 -19.50 -18.67 8.19
CA GLY A 229 -19.55 -17.22 8.06
C GLY A 229 -18.61 -16.51 9.03
N ALA A 230 -18.62 -16.91 10.30
CA ALA A 230 -17.72 -16.37 11.33
C ALA A 230 -16.24 -16.67 11.01
N ALA A 231 -15.91 -17.89 10.58
CA ALA A 231 -14.55 -18.24 10.18
C ALA A 231 -14.08 -17.49 8.91
N GLY A 232 -15.00 -17.16 8.00
CA GLY A 232 -14.75 -16.31 6.84
C GLY A 232 -14.42 -14.88 7.25
N LEU A 233 -15.23 -14.29 8.13
CA LEU A 233 -15.01 -12.95 8.68
C LEU A 233 -13.68 -12.85 9.43
N MET A 234 -13.38 -13.80 10.33
CA MET A 234 -12.11 -13.83 11.07
C MET A 234 -10.89 -13.91 10.14
N ARG A 235 -10.97 -14.67 9.03
CA ARG A 235 -9.88 -14.70 8.04
C ARG A 235 -9.75 -13.37 7.30
N ALA A 236 -10.86 -12.72 6.97
CA ALA A 236 -10.85 -11.42 6.33
C ALA A 236 -10.23 -10.35 7.25
N GLU A 237 -10.63 -10.31 8.53
CA GLU A 237 -10.06 -9.43 9.55
C GLU A 237 -8.55 -9.68 9.74
N ARG A 238 -8.13 -10.95 9.84
CA ARG A 238 -6.70 -11.29 9.98
C ARG A 238 -5.88 -10.83 8.78
N ARG A 239 -6.42 -10.95 7.56
CA ARG A 239 -5.75 -10.44 6.34
C ARG A 239 -5.59 -8.92 6.38
N GLN A 240 -6.62 -8.19 6.82
CA GLN A 240 -6.54 -6.74 6.97
C GLN A 240 -5.53 -6.33 8.04
N ALA A 241 -5.51 -7.01 9.19
CA ALA A 241 -4.57 -6.75 10.27
C ALA A 241 -3.10 -6.95 9.83
N LEU A 242 -2.82 -8.01 9.07
CA LEU A 242 -1.49 -8.26 8.51
C LEU A 242 -1.06 -7.13 7.56
N VAL A 243 -1.93 -6.71 6.64
CA VAL A 243 -1.63 -5.61 5.71
C VAL A 243 -1.35 -4.30 6.47
N GLN A 244 -2.17 -3.97 7.47
CA GLN A 244 -1.96 -2.77 8.29
C GLN A 244 -0.63 -2.83 9.08
N SER A 245 -0.27 -4.01 9.60
CA SER A 245 1.02 -4.22 10.27
C SER A 245 2.20 -4.00 9.33
N THR A 246 2.12 -4.50 8.09
CA THR A 246 3.19 -4.30 7.09
C THR A 246 3.33 -2.83 6.71
N ILE A 247 2.20 -2.12 6.51
CA ILE A 247 2.20 -0.67 6.22
C ILE A 247 2.81 0.11 7.39
N ALA A 248 2.45 -0.21 8.63
CA ALA A 248 2.99 0.46 9.82
C ALA A 248 4.50 0.23 9.95
N THR A 249 4.97 -0.99 9.71
CA THR A 249 6.40 -1.33 9.74
C THR A 249 7.18 -0.55 8.68
N SER A 250 6.65 -0.49 7.45
CA SER A 250 7.24 0.31 6.36
C SER A 250 7.38 1.79 6.75
N ARG A 251 6.32 2.39 7.32
CA ARG A 251 6.36 3.79 7.78
C ARG A 251 7.39 4.03 8.88
N GLN A 252 7.49 3.11 9.83
CA GLN A 252 8.47 3.20 10.92
C GLN A 252 9.89 3.15 10.39
N LEU A 253 10.21 2.19 9.52
CA LEU A 253 11.53 2.06 8.90
C LEU A 253 11.89 3.30 8.08
N ALA A 254 10.93 3.85 7.33
CA ALA A 254 11.13 5.07 6.56
C ALA A 254 11.42 6.29 7.44
N ALA A 255 10.70 6.44 8.55
CA ALA A 255 10.95 7.52 9.51
C ALA A 255 12.33 7.38 10.19
N GLU A 256 12.72 6.16 10.56
CA GLU A 256 14.06 5.90 11.10
C GLU A 256 15.15 6.22 10.06
N ALA A 257 14.95 5.80 8.80
CA ALA A 257 15.87 6.09 7.71
C ALA A 257 16.14 7.59 7.54
N LEU A 258 15.08 8.41 7.56
CA LEU A 258 15.18 9.87 7.45
C LEU A 258 15.88 10.48 8.68
N SER A 259 15.62 9.97 9.88
CA SER A 259 16.24 10.47 11.11
C SER A 259 17.76 10.23 11.19
N VAL A 260 18.25 9.16 10.57
CA VAL A 260 19.68 8.83 10.56
C VAL A 260 20.41 9.30 9.30
N ALA A 261 19.70 9.88 8.32
CA ALA A 261 20.26 10.24 7.01
C ALA A 261 21.47 11.18 7.06
N GLY A 262 21.53 12.09 8.05
CA GLY A 262 22.66 12.99 8.25
C GLY A 262 23.82 12.41 9.08
N ALA A 263 23.59 11.32 9.82
CA ALA A 263 24.57 10.74 10.74
C ALA A 263 25.19 9.43 10.22
N ASP A 264 24.39 8.56 9.61
CA ASP A 264 24.83 7.27 9.05
C ASP A 264 24.09 7.01 7.73
N ARG A 265 24.76 7.36 6.63
CA ARG A 265 24.20 7.18 5.28
C ARG A 265 23.97 5.72 4.93
N GLY A 266 24.88 4.82 5.33
CA GLY A 266 24.75 3.38 5.02
C GLY A 266 23.51 2.79 5.68
N LYS A 267 23.29 3.10 6.96
CA LYS A 267 22.07 2.70 7.69
C LYS A 267 20.82 3.36 7.09
N ALA A 268 20.87 4.64 6.73
CA ALA A 268 19.73 5.33 6.13
C ALA A 268 19.32 4.70 4.79
N ILE A 269 20.28 4.39 3.92
CA ILE A 269 20.03 3.70 2.65
C ILE A 269 19.37 2.35 2.91
N ARG A 270 19.97 1.51 3.78
CA ARG A 270 19.43 0.18 4.12
C ARG A 270 17.97 0.26 4.58
N LEU A 271 17.68 1.11 5.56
CA LEU A 271 16.34 1.26 6.11
C LEU A 271 15.34 1.81 5.09
N SER A 272 15.76 2.72 4.21
CA SER A 272 14.89 3.27 3.16
C SER A 272 14.47 2.18 2.15
N VAL A 273 15.41 1.33 1.74
CA VAL A 273 15.19 0.21 0.83
C VAL A 273 14.33 -0.87 1.49
N GLU A 274 14.60 -1.23 2.75
CA GLU A 274 13.75 -2.14 3.53
C GLU A 274 12.31 -1.64 3.66
N ALA A 275 12.13 -0.34 3.94
CA ALA A 275 10.82 0.27 4.03
C ALA A 275 10.03 0.17 2.72
N TRP A 276 10.70 0.42 1.58
CA TRP A 276 10.10 0.37 0.25
C TRP A 276 9.70 -1.04 -0.16
N HIS A 277 10.58 -2.02 0.07
CA HIS A 277 10.28 -3.42 -0.23
C HIS A 277 9.27 -4.05 0.73
N ALA A 278 9.17 -3.57 1.97
CA ALA A 278 8.14 -4.00 2.91
C ALA A 278 6.74 -3.59 2.43
N HIS A 279 6.55 -2.31 2.10
CA HIS A 279 5.35 -1.80 1.43
C HIS A 279 5.63 -0.42 0.81
N PRO A 280 5.28 -0.15 -0.46
CA PRO A 280 5.43 1.17 -1.08
C PRO A 280 4.48 2.23 -0.49
N THR A 281 4.84 2.82 0.65
CA THR A 281 4.13 3.91 1.31
C THR A 281 4.64 5.27 0.83
N GLN A 282 3.92 6.36 1.16
CA GLN A 282 4.39 7.72 0.89
C GLN A 282 5.72 7.97 1.61
N GLU A 283 5.81 7.55 2.87
CA GLU A 283 6.98 7.71 3.73
C GLU A 283 8.17 6.91 3.19
N ALA A 284 7.96 5.65 2.79
CA ALA A 284 9.01 4.84 2.17
C ALA A 284 9.50 5.44 0.85
N ARG A 285 8.60 6.00 0.04
CA ARG A 285 8.95 6.73 -1.18
C ARG A 285 9.83 7.94 -0.87
N SER A 286 9.41 8.77 0.08
CA SER A 286 10.16 9.93 0.57
C SER A 286 11.57 9.53 1.01
N ALA A 287 11.69 8.45 1.79
CA ALA A 287 12.98 7.97 2.30
C ALA A 287 13.93 7.55 1.16
N VAL A 288 13.45 6.75 0.20
CA VAL A 288 14.27 6.28 -0.93
C VAL A 288 14.70 7.42 -1.85
N LEU A 289 13.77 8.32 -2.21
CA LEU A 289 14.08 9.48 -3.05
C LEU A 289 15.04 10.44 -2.35
N SER A 290 14.84 10.66 -1.05
CA SER A 290 15.73 11.52 -0.25
C SER A 290 17.12 10.90 -0.13
N ALA A 291 17.22 9.61 0.18
CA ALA A 291 18.50 8.90 0.28
C ALA A 291 19.26 8.90 -1.06
N ARG A 292 18.55 8.80 -2.19
CA ARG A 292 19.17 8.80 -3.53
C ARG A 292 19.79 10.14 -3.91
N SER A 293 19.19 11.24 -3.47
CA SER A 293 19.64 12.61 -3.75
C SER A 293 20.37 13.26 -2.57
N ALA A 294 20.55 12.55 -1.45
CA ALA A 294 21.23 13.07 -0.29
C ALA A 294 22.72 13.32 -0.59
N HIS A 295 23.24 14.43 -0.08
CA HIS A 295 24.58 14.98 -0.36
C HIS A 295 25.70 14.45 0.54
N GLY A 296 25.48 13.28 1.14
CA GLY A 296 26.41 12.65 2.07
C GLY A 296 27.54 11.88 1.37
N PRO A 297 28.55 11.43 2.13
CA PRO A 297 29.67 10.64 1.62
C PRO A 297 29.16 9.39 0.92
N THR A 298 29.71 9.08 -0.27
CA THR A 298 29.37 7.86 -1.01
C THR A 298 29.98 6.61 -0.39
N ALA A 299 31.04 6.74 0.43
CA ALA A 299 31.53 5.70 1.33
C ALA A 299 32.12 6.35 2.59
N ALA A 300 32.08 5.62 3.71
CA ALA A 300 32.74 6.03 4.94
C ALA A 300 33.56 4.85 5.46
N PHE A 301 34.85 5.08 5.71
CA PHE A 301 35.76 4.10 6.25
C PHE A 301 36.05 4.44 7.72
N PRO A 302 35.70 3.56 8.67
CA PRO A 302 36.08 3.78 10.05
C PRO A 302 37.60 3.60 10.15
N LEU A 303 38.31 4.60 10.68
CA LEU A 303 39.62 4.36 11.26
C LEU A 303 39.40 3.46 12.49
N ASP A 304 40.20 2.42 12.66
CA ASP A 304 39.94 1.30 13.60
C ASP A 304 39.32 1.78 14.94
N PRO A 305 38.07 1.37 15.26
CA PRO A 305 37.32 1.90 16.40
C PRO A 305 37.95 1.57 17.76
N VAL A 306 38.92 0.66 17.81
CA VAL A 306 39.64 0.30 19.04
C VAL A 306 40.49 1.47 19.55
N TRP A 307 40.93 2.39 18.69
CA TRP A 307 41.98 3.35 19.01
C TRP A 307 41.52 4.82 19.01
N ASN A 308 40.30 5.11 18.56
CA ASN A 308 39.63 6.43 18.64
C ASN A 308 40.55 7.62 18.28
N SER A 309 41.16 7.61 17.10
CA SER A 309 41.96 8.76 16.63
C SER A 309 41.68 9.11 15.18
N GLN A 310 41.91 10.39 14.87
CA GLN A 310 41.78 10.97 13.53
C GLN A 310 42.95 10.59 12.62
N ALA A 311 42.73 10.66 11.31
CA ALA A 311 43.81 10.71 10.33
C ALA A 311 44.35 12.14 10.28
N ASP A 312 45.67 12.27 10.35
CA ASP A 312 46.37 13.56 10.30
C ASP A 312 46.59 14.01 8.86
N ASP A 313 46.68 13.05 7.93
CA ASP A 313 46.85 13.30 6.50
C ASP A 313 46.32 12.13 5.66
N ILE A 314 45.94 12.40 4.41
CA ILE A 314 45.46 11.41 3.45
C ILE A 314 45.96 11.71 2.04
N ALA A 315 46.16 10.67 1.22
CA ALA A 315 46.34 10.90 -0.21
C ALA A 315 45.98 9.71 -1.11
N PHE A 316 45.58 10.00 -2.34
CA PHE A 316 45.37 9.03 -3.40
C PHE A 316 46.68 8.62 -4.06
N SER A 317 46.73 7.38 -4.54
CA SER A 317 47.75 6.94 -5.48
C SER A 317 47.56 7.60 -6.84
N ALA A 318 48.61 7.68 -7.65
CA ALA A 318 48.60 8.31 -8.97
C ALA A 318 47.63 7.63 -9.97
N ASP A 319 47.29 6.35 -9.74
CA ASP A 319 46.26 5.64 -10.51
C ASP A 319 44.84 5.81 -9.94
N GLY A 320 44.69 6.54 -8.82
CA GLY A 320 43.43 6.80 -8.11
C GLY A 320 42.81 5.57 -7.43
N ARG A 321 43.47 4.41 -7.50
CA ARG A 321 42.94 3.15 -6.98
C ARG A 321 43.07 3.02 -5.47
N TRP A 322 44.09 3.64 -4.90
CA TRP A 322 44.39 3.51 -3.48
C TRP A 322 44.23 4.85 -2.80
N LEU A 323 43.61 4.85 -1.63
CA LEU A 323 43.63 5.96 -0.70
C LEU A 323 44.48 5.55 0.49
N VAL A 324 45.45 6.37 0.86
CA VAL A 324 46.34 6.18 1.99
C VAL A 324 45.94 7.16 3.07
N SER A 325 45.88 6.70 4.31
CA SER A 325 45.66 7.56 5.47
C SER A 325 46.77 7.36 6.48
N VAL A 326 47.20 8.46 7.10
CA VAL A 326 48.29 8.45 8.08
C VAL A 326 47.73 8.93 9.42
N SER A 327 48.00 8.17 10.48
CA SER A 327 47.71 8.56 11.85
C SER A 327 48.99 8.53 12.67
N VAL A 328 49.49 9.71 13.02
CA VAL A 328 50.68 9.89 13.85
C VAL A 328 50.39 9.45 15.28
N ALA A 329 49.19 9.72 15.79
CA ALA A 329 48.78 9.28 17.13
C ALA A 329 48.81 7.75 17.29
N GLN A 330 48.57 7.00 16.21
CA GLN A 330 48.57 5.54 16.19
C GLN A 330 49.88 4.93 15.67
N ASP A 331 50.85 5.75 15.25
CA ASP A 331 52.02 5.30 14.50
C ASP A 331 51.61 4.32 13.38
N MET A 332 50.68 4.72 12.51
CA MET A 332 50.12 3.81 11.50
C MET A 332 49.84 4.49 10.16
N VAL A 333 50.08 3.73 9.10
CA VAL A 333 49.62 4.03 7.74
C VAL A 333 48.64 2.95 7.29
N SER A 334 47.47 3.35 6.84
CA SER A 334 46.43 2.44 6.34
C SER A 334 46.21 2.67 4.85
N LEU A 335 46.01 1.57 4.13
CA LEU A 335 45.74 1.52 2.69
C LEU A 335 44.30 1.08 2.47
N TRP A 336 43.59 1.83 1.62
CA TRP A 336 42.19 1.63 1.29
C TRP A 336 42.06 1.48 -0.22
N ASP A 337 41.39 0.42 -0.68
CA ASP A 337 41.09 0.27 -2.10
C ASP A 337 39.82 1.10 -2.42
N THR A 338 39.93 2.09 -3.29
CA THR A 338 38.86 3.03 -3.65
C THR A 338 37.85 2.38 -4.60
N THR A 339 38.27 1.36 -5.35
CA THR A 339 37.41 0.62 -6.29
C THR A 339 36.52 -0.38 -5.56
N THR A 340 37.07 -1.09 -4.59
CA THR A 340 36.32 -2.04 -3.74
C THR A 340 35.77 -1.40 -2.47
N ARG A 341 36.18 -0.17 -2.15
CA ARG A 341 35.80 0.61 -0.97
C ARG A 341 35.99 -0.21 0.32
N SER A 342 37.19 -0.78 0.46
CA SER A 342 37.51 -1.66 1.59
C SER A 342 38.95 -1.45 2.09
N PRO A 343 39.22 -1.75 3.38
CA PRO A 343 40.58 -1.72 3.90
C PRO A 343 41.41 -2.82 3.22
N ALA A 344 42.56 -2.43 2.68
CA ALA A 344 43.47 -3.31 1.99
C ALA A 344 44.55 -3.86 2.94
N GLY A 345 45.07 -2.99 3.80
CA GLY A 345 46.09 -3.33 4.79
C GLY A 345 46.53 -2.12 5.60
N HIS A 346 47.35 -2.36 6.61
CA HIS A 346 47.97 -1.31 7.41
C HIS A 346 49.41 -1.68 7.75
N VAL A 347 50.24 -0.67 7.97
CA VAL A 347 51.65 -0.79 8.34
C VAL A 347 51.93 0.12 9.52
N SER A 348 52.51 -0.44 10.58
CA SER A 348 52.95 0.34 11.73
C SER A 348 54.19 1.17 11.38
N LEU A 349 54.14 2.45 11.71
CA LEU A 349 55.28 3.35 11.70
C LEU A 349 56.21 3.03 12.88
N PRO A 350 57.53 3.21 12.72
CA PRO A 350 58.46 3.03 13.82
C PRO A 350 58.22 4.09 14.91
N GLN A 351 57.90 3.65 16.15
CA GLN A 351 57.67 4.53 17.30
C GLN A 351 58.82 5.54 17.48
N LEU A 352 58.49 6.83 17.52
CA LEU A 352 59.42 7.87 17.95
C LEU A 352 59.51 7.82 19.47
N GLY A 353 60.67 7.43 20.00
CA GLY A 353 60.96 7.53 21.42
C GLY A 353 60.64 8.94 21.95
N GLU A 354 59.94 8.98 23.08
CA GLU A 354 59.39 10.17 23.72
C GLU A 354 60.31 11.41 23.64
N LYS A 355 59.71 12.56 23.29
CA LYS A 355 60.23 13.96 23.28
C LYS A 355 60.54 14.60 21.91
N SER A 356 59.66 14.48 20.93
CA SER A 356 59.52 15.53 19.90
C SER A 356 58.28 16.39 20.19
N PRO A 357 58.42 17.69 20.48
CA PRO A 357 57.29 18.56 20.78
C PRO A 357 56.49 18.82 19.50
N ARG A 358 55.19 18.46 19.53
CA ARG A 358 54.14 18.82 18.55
C ARG A 358 54.61 18.85 17.09
N ILE A 359 54.66 17.66 16.47
CA ILE A 359 54.78 17.52 15.03
C ILE A 359 53.55 18.19 14.39
N SER A 360 53.77 19.14 13.47
CA SER A 360 52.68 19.77 12.72
C SER A 360 52.11 18.76 11.72
N PRO A 361 50.76 18.60 11.61
CA PRO A 361 50.09 17.72 10.65
C PRO A 361 50.58 17.92 9.19
N SER A 362 51.02 19.13 8.86
CA SER A 362 51.58 19.57 7.57
C SER A 362 52.91 18.90 7.14
N SER A 363 53.41 17.91 7.88
CA SER A 363 54.71 17.25 7.63
C SER A 363 54.60 15.92 6.90
N VAL A 364 53.40 15.37 6.79
CA VAL A 364 53.14 14.16 6.02
C VAL A 364 52.99 14.56 4.55
N ALA A 365 53.74 13.87 3.71
CA ALA A 365 53.66 14.03 2.26
C ALA A 365 53.60 12.62 1.71
N VAL A 366 52.56 12.35 0.94
CA VAL A 366 52.30 11.04 0.36
C VAL A 366 52.55 11.14 -1.15
N GLY A 367 53.64 10.54 -1.62
CA GLY A 367 53.99 10.51 -3.04
C GLY A 367 53.75 9.11 -3.62
N SER A 368 53.03 9.00 -4.73
CA SER A 368 52.81 7.73 -5.42
C SER A 368 53.73 7.57 -6.63
N SER A 369 54.17 6.36 -6.93
CA SER A 369 54.73 6.05 -8.26
C SER A 369 53.64 6.19 -9.31
N ARG A 370 54.03 6.49 -10.55
CA ARG A 370 53.08 6.77 -11.65
C ARG A 370 52.21 5.57 -12.01
N ASP A 371 52.72 4.36 -11.77
CA ASP A 371 52.01 3.09 -11.93
C ASP A 371 51.13 2.72 -10.73
N GLY A 372 51.08 3.57 -9.69
CA GLY A 372 50.31 3.33 -8.45
C GLY A 372 50.83 2.19 -7.57
N ARG A 373 51.97 1.59 -7.92
CA ARG A 373 52.52 0.41 -7.24
C ARG A 373 53.15 0.72 -5.89
N TYR A 374 53.76 1.90 -5.75
CA TYR A 374 54.45 2.30 -4.54
C TYR A 374 53.90 3.62 -4.04
N VAL A 375 53.66 3.69 -2.73
CA VAL A 375 53.31 4.95 -2.06
C VAL A 375 54.34 5.24 -0.97
N ALA A 376 54.92 6.43 -1.02
CA ALA A 376 55.90 6.92 -0.07
C ALA A 376 55.24 7.91 0.88
N VAL A 377 55.24 7.59 2.16
CA VAL A 377 54.74 8.46 3.24
C VAL A 377 55.92 9.03 3.99
N ARG A 378 56.07 10.36 3.98
CA ARG A 378 57.02 11.05 4.86
C ARG A 378 56.40 11.22 6.24
N TYR A 379 57.16 10.94 7.29
CA TYR A 379 56.80 11.28 8.67
C TYR A 379 58.04 11.87 9.38
N SER A 380 57.95 13.12 9.82
CA SER A 380 59.08 13.87 10.39
C SER A 380 60.33 13.80 9.49
N THR A 381 61.44 13.22 9.95
CA THR A 381 62.72 13.08 9.20
C THR A 381 62.84 11.77 8.41
N ARG A 382 61.82 10.93 8.40
CA ARG A 382 61.85 9.58 7.80
C ARG A 382 60.80 9.44 6.71
N THR A 383 61.06 8.54 5.76
CA THR A 383 60.11 8.18 4.72
C THR A 383 59.91 6.68 4.73
N VAL A 384 58.66 6.25 4.67
CA VAL A 384 58.24 4.86 4.58
C VAL A 384 57.69 4.64 3.18
N VAL A 385 58.13 3.58 2.50
CA VAL A 385 57.62 3.21 1.17
C VAL A 385 56.83 1.93 1.30
N LEU A 386 55.63 1.92 0.74
CA LEU A 386 54.65 0.85 0.78
C LEU A 386 54.46 0.29 -0.62
N ASP A 387 54.48 -1.03 -0.79
CA ASP A 387 54.05 -1.70 -2.02
C ASP A 387 52.54 -1.95 -1.94
N THR A 388 51.77 -1.36 -2.85
CA THR A 388 50.30 -1.39 -2.88
C THR A 388 49.73 -2.72 -3.37
N VAL A 389 50.55 -3.64 -3.87
CA VAL A 389 50.12 -4.98 -4.29
C VAL A 389 50.29 -5.98 -3.16
N THR A 390 51.39 -5.89 -2.43
CA THR A 390 51.69 -6.78 -1.29
C THR A 390 51.18 -6.23 0.04
N HIS A 391 50.83 -4.94 0.09
CA HIS A 391 50.44 -4.20 1.30
C HIS A 391 51.51 -4.24 2.40
N THR A 392 52.79 -4.25 2.01
CA THR A 392 53.93 -4.33 2.94
C THR A 392 54.90 -3.17 2.76
N GLN A 393 55.64 -2.85 3.83
CA GLN A 393 56.74 -1.88 3.77
C GLN A 393 57.92 -2.47 2.99
N VAL A 394 58.49 -1.67 2.09
CA VAL A 394 59.72 -2.00 1.36
C VAL A 394 60.85 -1.04 1.74
N SER A 395 62.04 -1.57 1.99
CA SER A 395 63.22 -0.78 2.35
C SER A 395 63.89 -0.10 1.15
N LYS A 396 63.68 -0.66 -0.05
CA LYS A 396 64.10 -0.13 -1.35
C LYS A 396 63.04 -0.52 -2.37
N ALA A 397 62.38 0.45 -2.97
CA ALA A 397 61.58 0.18 -4.15
C ALA A 397 62.53 0.02 -5.35
N THR A 398 62.18 -0.80 -6.32
CA THR A 398 62.73 -0.72 -7.68
C THR A 398 61.70 -0.01 -8.54
N PRO A 399 61.70 1.33 -8.64
CA PRO A 399 60.84 2.02 -9.57
C PRO A 399 61.50 2.02 -10.96
N ALA A 400 60.70 2.22 -12.01
CA ALA A 400 61.24 2.81 -13.23
C ALA A 400 61.87 4.16 -12.83
N ALA A 401 63.13 4.36 -13.19
CA ALA A 401 64.04 5.39 -12.66
C ALA A 401 63.39 6.77 -12.36
N GLY A 402 63.48 7.24 -11.12
CA GLY A 402 63.35 8.66 -10.77
C GLY A 402 61.99 9.21 -10.35
N GLU A 403 60.91 8.44 -10.31
CA GLU A 403 59.55 8.99 -10.15
C GLU A 403 59.14 9.41 -8.73
N ILE A 404 59.66 8.77 -7.68
CA ILE A 404 59.38 9.15 -6.28
C ILE A 404 60.59 9.84 -5.68
N LEU A 405 60.44 11.11 -5.32
CA LEU A 405 61.44 11.90 -4.61
C LEU A 405 61.27 11.74 -3.09
N LEU A 406 62.26 11.13 -2.45
CA LEU A 406 62.41 11.07 -1.00
C LEU A 406 63.12 12.35 -0.53
N THR A 407 62.48 13.11 0.34
CA THR A 407 63.07 14.32 0.92
C THR A 407 63.41 14.11 2.39
N ARG A 408 64.64 14.49 2.79
CA ARG A 408 65.10 14.42 4.18
C ARG A 408 65.68 15.76 4.61
N TYR A 409 65.05 16.39 5.61
CA TYR A 409 65.61 17.57 6.26
C TYR A 409 66.68 17.19 7.28
N GLN A 410 67.86 17.78 7.18
CA GLN A 410 68.96 17.65 8.14
C GLN A 410 69.13 18.96 8.91
N ALA A 411 68.48 19.05 10.08
CA ALA A 411 68.50 20.23 10.94
C ALA A 411 69.92 20.71 11.30
N SER A 412 70.87 19.79 11.50
CA SER A 412 72.26 20.12 11.83
C SER A 412 73.01 20.85 10.72
N ARG A 413 72.53 20.75 9.47
CA ARG A 413 73.16 21.35 8.28
C ARG A 413 72.29 22.40 7.60
N GLY A 414 71.01 22.52 7.98
CA GLY A 414 70.06 23.43 7.33
C GLY A 414 69.84 23.09 5.85
N VAL A 415 69.83 21.79 5.51
CA VAL A 415 69.67 21.29 4.14
C VAL A 415 68.54 20.26 4.03
N ILE A 416 67.88 20.21 2.88
CA ILE A 416 67.01 19.13 2.44
C ILE A 416 67.76 18.30 1.41
N GLU A 417 67.99 17.03 1.73
CA GLU A 417 68.47 16.05 0.76
C GLU A 417 67.27 15.50 -0.03
N VAL A 418 67.36 15.57 -1.34
CA VAL A 418 66.38 15.03 -2.28
C VAL A 418 67.01 13.83 -2.94
N ARG A 419 66.43 12.65 -2.74
CA ARG A 419 66.91 11.38 -3.29
C ARG A 419 65.78 10.67 -4.02
N THR A 420 66.09 9.73 -4.88
CA THR A 420 65.08 8.84 -5.48
C THR A 420 64.72 7.72 -4.50
N ALA A 421 63.61 7.02 -4.75
CA ALA A 421 63.28 5.79 -4.01
C ALA A 421 64.30 4.64 -4.17
N ALA A 422 65.20 4.72 -5.17
CA ALA A 422 66.36 3.85 -5.32
C ALA A 422 67.58 4.31 -4.48
N ASP A 423 67.41 5.37 -3.68
CA ASP A 423 68.43 6.02 -2.85
C ASP A 423 69.54 6.72 -3.65
N GLU A 424 69.23 7.20 -4.87
CA GLU A 424 70.14 8.02 -5.67
C GLU A 424 69.95 9.50 -5.33
N GLU A 425 71.04 10.26 -5.16
CA GLU A 425 70.95 11.70 -4.86
C GLU A 425 70.52 12.49 -6.10
N VAL A 426 69.44 13.26 -5.96
CA VAL A 426 68.89 14.12 -7.03
C VAL A 426 69.32 15.57 -6.83
N ALA A 427 69.20 16.08 -5.60
CA ALA A 427 69.59 17.43 -5.25
C ALA A 427 69.83 17.56 -3.74
N THR A 428 70.67 18.52 -3.35
CA THR A 428 70.76 18.98 -1.96
C THR A 428 70.39 20.46 -1.92
N ILE A 429 69.26 20.78 -1.30
CA ILE A 429 68.73 22.13 -1.16
C ILE A 429 69.24 22.70 0.17
N GLY A 430 69.99 23.80 0.15
CA GLY A 430 70.53 24.43 1.35
C GLY A 430 69.97 25.82 1.65
N ASP A 431 70.52 26.46 2.68
CA ASP A 431 70.14 27.79 3.17
C ASP A 431 68.74 27.84 3.81
N LEU A 432 68.39 26.81 4.57
CA LEU A 432 67.17 26.75 5.37
C LEU A 432 67.53 27.01 6.84
N PRO A 433 67.32 28.23 7.35
CA PRO A 433 67.73 28.60 8.71
C PRO A 433 66.88 27.92 9.79
N GLU A 434 65.69 27.44 9.44
CA GLU A 434 64.73 26.77 10.32
C GLU A 434 64.09 25.57 9.62
N GLU A 435 63.40 24.73 10.40
CA GLU A 435 62.62 23.61 9.87
C GLU A 435 61.43 24.16 9.06
N PRO A 436 61.20 23.66 7.83
CA PRO A 436 60.10 24.13 6.99
C PRO A 436 58.73 23.78 7.58
N LEU A 437 57.75 24.68 7.40
CA LEU A 437 56.37 24.48 7.88
C LEU A 437 55.61 23.43 7.04
N GLN A 438 55.86 23.45 5.73
CA GLN A 438 55.37 22.46 4.78
C GLN A 438 56.39 22.31 3.64
N LEU A 439 56.47 21.12 3.06
CA LEU A 439 57.32 20.84 1.90
C LEU A 439 56.54 19.95 0.95
N VAL A 440 56.43 20.40 -0.30
CA VAL A 440 55.67 19.75 -1.37
C VAL A 440 56.56 19.50 -2.57
N THR A 441 56.37 18.38 -3.25
CA THR A 441 57.06 18.01 -4.48
C THR A 441 56.04 17.88 -5.60
N SER A 442 56.36 18.35 -6.82
CA SER A 442 55.48 18.11 -7.98
C SER A 442 55.41 16.61 -8.30
N SER A 443 54.28 16.15 -8.83
CA SER A 443 54.08 14.72 -9.13
C SER A 443 55.02 14.20 -10.22
N ASP A 444 55.48 15.05 -11.13
CA ASP A 444 56.49 14.71 -12.13
C ASP A 444 57.95 14.75 -11.61
N GLY A 445 58.15 15.15 -10.35
CA GLY A 445 59.47 15.28 -9.72
C GLY A 445 60.33 16.42 -10.28
N SER A 446 59.77 17.35 -11.04
CA SER A 446 60.50 18.47 -11.64
C SER A 446 60.65 19.68 -10.71
N ALA A 447 59.87 19.78 -9.62
CA ALA A 447 59.88 20.92 -8.72
C ALA A 447 59.68 20.55 -7.24
N ILE A 448 60.25 21.39 -6.36
CA ILE A 448 60.03 21.34 -4.91
C ILE A 448 59.63 22.73 -4.43
N ALA A 449 58.60 22.80 -3.60
CA ALA A 449 58.17 24.00 -2.90
C ALA A 449 58.36 23.83 -1.39
N VAL A 450 58.87 24.86 -0.74
CA VAL A 450 59.03 24.92 0.71
C VAL A 450 58.31 26.15 1.24
N LEU A 451 57.41 25.90 2.20
CA LEU A 451 56.75 26.94 2.97
C LEU A 451 57.57 27.26 4.23
N GLU A 452 57.98 28.50 4.35
CA GLU A 452 58.61 29.07 5.54
C GLU A 452 57.66 30.05 6.22
N ARG A 453 58.03 30.51 7.44
CA ARG A 453 57.20 31.46 8.19
C ARG A 453 56.85 32.74 7.43
N ASP A 454 57.72 33.21 6.53
CA ASP A 454 57.57 34.52 5.87
C ASP A 454 57.69 34.49 4.34
N ARG A 455 57.88 33.32 3.73
CA ARG A 455 58.11 33.15 2.28
C ARG A 455 57.81 31.73 1.80
N VAL A 456 57.57 31.62 0.48
CA VAL A 456 57.58 30.33 -0.23
C VAL A 456 58.75 30.30 -1.19
N ARG A 457 59.62 29.29 -1.07
CA ARG A 457 60.72 29.05 -2.01
C ARG A 457 60.42 27.86 -2.89
N LEU A 458 60.75 27.99 -4.17
CA LEU A 458 60.50 26.99 -5.21
C LEU A 458 61.81 26.66 -5.91
N TRP A 459 62.13 25.39 -6.04
CA TRP A 459 63.29 24.87 -6.77
C TRP A 459 62.82 24.06 -7.96
N ARG A 460 63.28 24.41 -9.16
CA ARG A 460 63.13 23.55 -10.34
C ARG A 460 64.32 22.60 -10.42
N LEU A 461 64.04 21.32 -10.20
CA LEU A 461 65.01 20.22 -10.26
C LEU A 461 65.45 20.03 -11.73
N GLY A 462 66.76 19.90 -11.94
CA GLY A 462 67.38 19.83 -13.27
C GLY A 462 67.89 21.16 -13.83
N THR A 463 67.24 22.29 -13.57
CA THR A 463 67.77 23.63 -13.95
C THR A 463 68.47 24.34 -12.80
N GLY A 464 68.17 23.97 -11.55
CA GLY A 464 68.68 24.63 -10.35
C GLY A 464 68.10 26.04 -10.13
N GLN A 465 67.07 26.42 -10.89
CA GLN A 465 66.42 27.71 -10.75
C GLN A 465 65.66 27.79 -9.42
N VAL A 466 65.87 28.87 -8.68
CA VAL A 466 65.16 29.16 -7.43
C VAL A 466 64.26 30.36 -7.62
N THR A 467 62.96 30.19 -7.35
CA THR A 467 61.97 31.27 -7.36
C THR A 467 61.49 31.51 -5.93
N VAL A 468 61.41 32.77 -5.52
CA VAL A 468 60.78 33.17 -4.24
C VAL A 468 59.45 33.81 -4.57
N LEU A 469 58.35 33.26 -4.02
CA LEU A 469 57.05 33.88 -4.17
C LEU A 469 56.85 34.97 -3.10
N PRO A 470 56.20 36.09 -3.43
CA PRO A 470 55.83 37.09 -2.43
C PRO A 470 54.71 36.53 -1.53
N SER A 471 55.00 36.20 -0.28
CA SER A 471 53.97 36.06 0.76
C SER A 471 53.90 37.37 1.53
N GLN A 472 52.81 38.13 1.36
CA GLN A 472 52.65 39.46 1.95
C GLN A 472 52.33 39.38 3.46
N GLY A 473 53.27 39.01 4.32
CA GLY A 473 53.04 39.01 5.77
C GLY A 473 51.88 38.10 6.21
N LEU A 474 51.70 37.00 5.49
CA LEU A 474 50.55 36.10 5.59
C LEU A 474 50.88 34.93 6.52
N ASP A 475 49.96 34.62 7.42
CA ASP A 475 49.89 33.37 8.16
C ASP A 475 49.50 32.28 7.15
N ALA A 476 50.45 31.82 6.33
CA ALA A 476 50.21 30.82 5.30
C ALA A 476 50.09 29.43 5.94
N HIS A 477 49.00 28.72 5.61
CA HIS A 477 48.64 27.45 6.28
C HIS A 477 48.81 26.22 5.38
N ALA A 478 48.68 26.39 4.06
CA ALA A 478 48.76 25.31 3.10
C ALA A 478 49.44 25.77 1.79
N LEU A 479 50.11 24.84 1.13
CA LEU A 479 50.88 25.01 -0.09
C LEU A 479 50.65 23.79 -1.00
N ALA A 480 50.48 24.01 -2.30
CA ALA A 480 50.37 22.95 -3.30
C ALA A 480 51.10 23.30 -4.59
N LEU A 481 51.54 22.28 -5.34
CA LEU A 481 52.19 22.41 -6.66
C LEU A 481 51.38 21.67 -7.72
N SER A 482 51.27 22.25 -8.92
CA SER A 482 50.75 21.51 -10.07
C SER A 482 51.67 20.35 -10.45
N ALA A 483 51.12 19.36 -11.16
CA ALA A 483 51.85 18.17 -11.59
C ALA A 483 53.18 18.47 -12.31
N ASP A 484 53.23 19.54 -13.12
CA ASP A 484 54.40 20.01 -13.86
C ASP A 484 55.28 21.04 -13.10
N GLY A 485 54.90 21.36 -11.86
CA GLY A 485 55.52 22.41 -11.05
C GLY A 485 55.40 23.82 -11.64
N GLY A 486 54.56 24.04 -12.65
CA GLY A 486 54.35 25.32 -13.34
C GLY A 486 53.50 26.32 -12.55
N LEU A 487 52.64 25.82 -11.67
CA LEU A 487 51.79 26.58 -10.76
C LEU A 487 52.05 26.22 -9.31
N ALA A 488 51.92 27.22 -8.44
CA ALA A 488 51.94 27.03 -6.99
C ALA A 488 50.74 27.74 -6.37
N ALA A 489 49.98 27.03 -5.54
CA ALA A 489 48.86 27.59 -4.79
C ALA A 489 49.27 27.74 -3.33
N VAL A 490 48.97 28.90 -2.73
CA VAL A 490 49.30 29.21 -1.34
C VAL A 490 48.06 29.74 -0.66
N SER A 491 47.70 29.17 0.49
CA SER A 491 46.60 29.69 1.31
C SER A 491 47.08 30.78 2.26
N ASP A 492 46.20 31.72 2.52
CA ASP A 492 46.34 32.79 3.50
C ASP A 492 44.97 33.00 4.17
N GLY A 493 44.81 32.39 5.34
CA GLY A 493 43.52 32.30 6.01
C GLY A 493 42.44 31.70 5.08
N PRO A 494 41.36 32.44 4.73
CA PRO A 494 40.30 31.96 3.83
C PRO A 494 40.61 32.14 2.34
N GLU A 495 41.73 32.75 1.98
CA GLU A 495 42.06 33.10 0.59
C GLU A 495 43.13 32.18 0.02
N ILE A 496 43.03 31.88 -1.27
CA ILE A 496 44.04 31.08 -1.98
C ILE A 496 44.60 31.93 -3.12
N THR A 497 45.92 32.05 -3.18
CA THR A 497 46.60 32.76 -4.26
C THR A 497 47.40 31.76 -5.10
N VAL A 498 47.14 31.75 -6.40
CA VAL A 498 47.83 30.88 -7.36
C VAL A 498 48.86 31.70 -8.12
N TRP A 499 50.07 31.18 -8.23
CA TRP A 499 51.24 31.82 -8.83
C TRP A 499 51.79 31.00 -9.99
N HIS A 500 52.28 31.69 -11.03
CA HIS A 500 53.15 31.07 -12.02
C HIS A 500 54.56 30.95 -11.45
N THR A 501 55.07 29.72 -11.31
CA THR A 501 56.36 29.44 -10.64
C THR A 501 57.56 29.95 -11.44
N GLY A 502 57.46 29.98 -12.77
CA GLY A 502 58.53 30.44 -13.65
C GLY A 502 58.76 31.96 -13.64
N SER A 503 57.69 32.75 -13.47
CA SER A 503 57.72 34.22 -13.52
C SER A 503 57.52 34.88 -12.16
N ALA A 504 57.15 34.12 -11.12
CA ALA A 504 56.72 34.64 -9.81
C ALA A 504 55.56 35.66 -9.89
N THR A 505 54.74 35.57 -10.93
CA THR A 505 53.58 36.46 -11.11
C THR A 505 52.32 35.79 -10.60
N GLN A 506 51.48 36.57 -9.90
CA GLN A 506 50.17 36.10 -9.46
C GLN A 506 49.32 35.77 -10.69
N ALA A 507 48.88 34.52 -10.79
CA ALA A 507 47.98 34.05 -11.84
C ALA A 507 46.53 34.42 -11.49
N MET A 508 46.12 34.14 -10.25
CA MET A 508 44.75 34.43 -9.77
C MET A 508 44.64 34.38 -8.24
N ARG A 509 43.50 34.85 -7.72
CA ARG A 509 43.15 34.83 -6.30
C ARG A 509 41.73 34.30 -6.12
N LEU A 510 41.58 33.28 -5.30
CA LEU A 510 40.33 32.57 -5.03
C LEU A 510 39.88 32.88 -3.60
N ARG A 511 38.59 33.19 -3.40
CA ARG A 511 38.03 33.63 -2.11
C ARG A 511 36.62 33.06 -1.89
N GLY A 512 36.18 33.02 -0.63
CA GLY A 512 34.76 32.92 -0.28
C GLY A 512 34.19 31.52 -0.05
N HIS A 513 35.04 30.48 0.07
CA HIS A 513 34.57 29.10 0.27
C HIS A 513 34.73 28.60 1.72
N ALA A 514 35.62 29.21 2.51
CA ALA A 514 36.01 28.70 3.83
C ALA A 514 36.30 29.82 4.83
N ARG A 515 36.27 29.50 6.13
CA ARG A 515 36.81 30.40 7.18
C ARG A 515 38.34 30.40 7.21
N GLN A 516 38.94 29.23 7.00
CA GLN A 516 40.38 29.01 7.00
C GLN A 516 40.66 27.74 6.20
N VAL A 517 41.60 27.83 5.25
CA VAL A 517 42.03 26.69 4.45
C VAL A 517 43.07 25.89 5.24
N SER A 518 42.76 24.63 5.54
CA SER A 518 43.65 23.70 6.22
C SER A 518 44.60 22.99 5.27
N ASP A 519 44.19 22.74 4.03
CA ASP A 519 45.01 22.02 3.05
C ASP A 519 44.73 22.43 1.59
N LEU A 520 45.67 22.16 0.69
CA LEU A 520 45.57 22.42 -0.75
C LEU A 520 46.20 21.27 -1.55
N ASP A 521 45.56 20.91 -2.67
CA ASP A 521 46.12 19.91 -3.59
C ASP A 521 45.75 20.18 -5.06
N PHE A 522 46.54 19.66 -6.01
CA PHE A 522 46.27 19.71 -7.44
C PHE A 522 46.02 18.32 -8.02
N ASP A 523 44.91 18.17 -8.76
CA ASP A 523 44.70 16.95 -9.56
C ASP A 523 45.53 16.95 -10.87
N ASP A 524 45.65 15.78 -11.50
CA ASP A 524 46.39 15.61 -12.77
C ASP A 524 45.71 16.34 -13.94
N THR A 525 44.47 16.78 -13.78
CA THR A 525 43.75 17.60 -14.77
C THR A 525 44.08 19.10 -14.65
N GLY A 526 44.82 19.49 -13.62
CA GLY A 526 45.20 20.87 -13.33
C GLY A 526 44.12 21.66 -12.58
N MET A 527 43.17 20.99 -11.95
CA MET A 527 42.27 21.62 -11.00
C MET A 527 42.92 21.73 -9.63
N LEU A 528 42.51 22.76 -8.88
CA LEU A 528 42.98 23.02 -7.52
C LEU A 528 41.89 22.65 -6.53
N HIS A 529 42.26 21.98 -5.46
CA HIS A 529 41.39 21.53 -4.39
C HIS A 529 41.83 22.15 -3.07
N SER A 530 40.87 22.42 -2.19
CA SER A 530 41.12 22.97 -0.87
C SER A 530 40.33 22.24 0.21
N ALA A 531 40.97 21.94 1.33
CA ALA A 531 40.34 21.45 2.55
C ALA A 531 40.18 22.60 3.56
N ALA A 532 39.06 22.60 4.28
CA ALA A 532 38.72 23.61 5.29
C ALA A 532 37.59 23.12 6.22
N ASP A 533 36.65 23.99 6.59
CA ASP A 533 35.30 23.64 7.07
C ASP A 533 34.42 22.96 5.98
N THR A 534 34.97 22.83 4.77
CA THR A 534 34.41 22.18 3.59
C THR A 534 35.56 21.81 2.65
N VAL A 535 35.36 20.85 1.76
CA VAL A 535 36.27 20.65 0.62
C VAL A 535 35.73 21.44 -0.57
N ALA A 536 36.58 22.15 -1.32
CA ALA A 536 36.20 22.87 -2.53
C ALA A 536 37.18 22.59 -3.68
N SER A 537 36.66 22.63 -4.91
CA SER A 537 37.40 22.27 -6.13
C SER A 537 37.26 23.38 -7.16
N TRP A 538 38.37 23.72 -7.81
CA TRP A 538 38.51 24.90 -8.65
C TRP A 538 39.12 24.51 -10.00
N ASN A 539 38.40 24.81 -11.07
CA ASN A 539 38.96 24.76 -12.40
C ASN A 539 39.72 26.06 -12.69
N LEU A 540 41.06 25.99 -12.76
CA LEU A 540 41.90 27.17 -12.94
C LEU A 540 41.81 27.79 -14.33
N GLY A 541 41.59 26.98 -15.38
CA GLY A 541 41.42 27.49 -16.75
C GLY A 541 40.20 28.40 -16.89
N THR A 542 39.14 28.10 -16.15
CA THR A 542 37.91 28.91 -16.11
C THR A 542 37.82 29.82 -14.89
N GLN A 543 38.77 29.72 -13.96
CA GLN A 543 38.82 30.40 -12.66
C GLN A 543 37.54 30.22 -11.82
N ARG A 544 36.96 29.01 -11.82
CA ARG A 544 35.64 28.73 -11.23
C ARG A 544 35.70 27.60 -10.23
N MET A 545 34.96 27.75 -9.13
CA MET A 545 34.67 26.65 -8.21
C MET A 545 33.67 25.71 -8.91
N VAL A 546 34.06 24.44 -9.07
CA VAL A 546 33.29 23.41 -9.78
C VAL A 546 32.60 22.43 -8.85
N ALA A 547 33.07 22.32 -7.61
CA ALA A 547 32.43 21.53 -6.57
C ALA A 547 32.79 22.11 -5.21
N GLN A 548 31.89 21.97 -4.25
CA GLN A 548 32.16 22.18 -2.83
C GLN A 548 31.38 21.10 -2.07
N LEU A 549 31.91 20.57 -0.98
CA LEU A 549 31.12 19.70 -0.11
C LEU A 549 30.13 20.54 0.71
N PRO A 550 29.00 19.99 1.16
CA PRO A 550 28.20 20.66 2.17
C PRO A 550 29.05 20.90 3.42
N GLY A 551 29.41 22.15 3.67
CA GLY A 551 30.13 22.56 4.87
C GLY A 551 29.15 22.88 5.97
N ASP A 552 29.09 22.05 7.02
CA ASP A 552 28.52 22.52 8.28
C ASP A 552 29.54 23.48 8.91
N ARG A 553 29.31 24.78 8.78
CA ARG A 553 30.15 25.84 9.38
C ARG A 553 30.19 25.77 10.92
N SER A 554 29.40 24.89 11.53
CA SER A 554 29.41 24.56 12.96
C SER A 554 30.10 23.22 13.29
N ALA A 555 30.40 22.38 12.29
CA ALA A 555 31.15 21.14 12.45
C ALA A 555 32.66 21.38 12.62
N PRO A 556 33.40 20.45 13.25
CA PRO A 556 34.86 20.57 13.38
C PRO A 556 35.53 20.46 11.99
N GLN A 557 36.61 21.22 11.79
CA GLN A 557 37.32 21.32 10.50
C GLN A 557 37.86 19.94 10.07
N TYR A 558 37.73 19.59 8.78
CA TYR A 558 38.39 18.40 8.24
C TYR A 558 39.90 18.53 8.42
N THR A 559 40.54 17.45 8.90
CA THR A 559 41.97 17.46 9.24
C THR A 559 42.85 17.39 8.02
N ALA A 560 42.41 16.66 7.00
CA ALA A 560 43.04 16.54 5.69
C ALA A 560 41.98 16.25 4.62
N ALA A 561 42.25 16.62 3.37
CA ALA A 561 41.43 16.19 2.25
C ALA A 561 42.30 16.02 1.01
N ASP A 562 41.94 15.05 0.18
CA ASP A 562 42.63 14.81 -1.08
C ASP A 562 41.65 14.40 -2.18
N VAL A 563 42.09 14.47 -3.42
CA VAL A 563 41.27 14.21 -4.61
C VAL A 563 41.94 13.18 -5.48
N SER A 564 41.14 12.25 -6.01
CA SER A 564 41.69 11.27 -6.94
C SER A 564 42.24 11.97 -8.18
N PRO A 565 43.33 11.50 -8.79
CA PRO A 565 43.95 12.16 -9.95
C PRO A 565 43.00 12.40 -11.14
N ASP A 566 41.95 11.59 -11.27
CA ASP A 566 40.89 11.76 -12.29
C ASP A 566 39.81 12.81 -11.91
N GLY A 567 39.92 13.43 -10.74
CA GLY A 567 39.00 14.43 -10.20
C GLY A 567 37.60 13.89 -9.87
N ARG A 568 37.42 12.56 -9.81
CA ARG A 568 36.10 11.92 -9.63
C ARG A 568 35.74 11.68 -8.16
N HIS A 569 36.73 11.44 -7.30
CA HIS A 569 36.53 11.10 -5.91
C HIS A 569 37.18 12.14 -5.01
N PHE A 570 36.45 12.58 -3.99
CA PHE A 570 36.98 13.42 -2.91
C PHE A 570 37.09 12.57 -1.66
N ALA A 571 38.23 12.60 -1.01
CA ALA A 571 38.41 12.01 0.30
C ALA A 571 38.61 13.13 1.33
N ALA A 572 38.07 12.98 2.53
CA ALA A 572 38.38 13.84 3.65
C ALA A 572 38.49 13.03 4.93
N ALA A 573 39.46 13.40 5.78
CA ALA A 573 39.59 12.89 7.12
C ALA A 573 38.76 13.76 8.07
N SER A 574 37.81 13.13 8.74
CA SER A 574 36.96 13.77 9.72
C SER A 574 37.58 13.67 11.12
N PRO A 575 37.46 14.72 11.96
CA PRO A 575 37.99 14.74 13.33
C PRO A 575 37.46 13.64 14.25
N ASP A 576 36.32 13.04 13.90
CA ASP A 576 35.66 11.96 14.63
C ASP A 576 36.16 10.55 14.23
N GLY A 577 37.24 10.45 13.46
CA GLY A 577 37.90 9.18 13.16
C GLY A 577 37.37 8.47 11.91
N TRP A 578 36.81 9.21 10.97
CA TRP A 578 36.30 8.67 9.72
C TRP A 578 37.10 9.18 8.52
N LEU A 579 37.34 8.30 7.55
CA LEU A 579 37.69 8.71 6.20
C LEU A 579 36.42 8.70 5.37
N LEU A 580 36.04 9.85 4.88
CA LEU A 580 34.84 10.04 4.12
C LEU A 580 35.22 10.15 2.65
N LEU A 581 34.54 9.41 1.79
CA LEU A 581 34.73 9.41 0.35
C LEU A 581 33.45 9.90 -0.31
N TRP A 582 33.54 10.85 -1.24
CA TRP A 582 32.45 11.33 -2.07
C TRP A 582 32.75 11.08 -3.53
N GLU A 583 31.71 10.80 -4.31
CA GLU A 583 31.79 10.94 -5.77
C GLU A 583 31.31 12.32 -6.17
N ARG A 584 32.02 12.96 -7.11
CA ARG A 584 31.64 14.27 -7.65
C ARG A 584 30.21 14.30 -8.22
N SER A 585 29.78 13.21 -8.86
CA SER A 585 28.43 13.06 -9.42
C SER A 585 27.32 13.12 -8.37
N ALA A 586 27.64 12.78 -7.11
CA ALA A 586 26.71 12.73 -5.99
C ALA A 586 26.65 14.04 -5.18
N LEU A 587 27.46 15.05 -5.52
CA LEU A 587 27.44 16.34 -4.86
C LEU A 587 26.28 17.22 -5.36
N PRO A 588 25.76 18.13 -4.52
CA PRO A 588 24.85 19.17 -4.99
C PRO A 588 25.55 20.06 -6.01
N LEU A 589 24.75 20.77 -6.80
CA LEU A 589 25.30 21.88 -7.60
C LEU A 589 25.56 23.04 -6.64
N ILE A 590 26.84 23.38 -6.45
CA ILE A 590 27.29 24.41 -5.52
C ILE A 590 28.14 25.44 -6.27
N GLY A 591 27.97 26.72 -5.94
CA GLY A 591 28.73 27.81 -6.56
C GLY A 591 28.10 29.20 -6.46
N HIS A 592 26.86 29.30 -5.94
CA HIS A 592 26.31 30.60 -5.56
C HIS A 592 26.86 31.03 -4.18
N PRO A 593 27.31 32.29 -4.01
CA PRO A 593 27.75 32.83 -2.72
C PRO A 593 26.59 33.28 -1.82
N HIS A 594 25.37 33.29 -2.36
CA HIS A 594 24.15 33.78 -1.73
C HIS A 594 22.98 32.82 -2.00
N PRO A 595 21.89 32.89 -1.21
CA PRO A 595 20.67 32.11 -1.44
C PRO A 595 20.23 32.08 -2.91
N VAL A 596 19.89 30.89 -3.40
CA VAL A 596 19.37 30.73 -4.76
C VAL A 596 17.93 31.24 -4.79
N SER A 597 17.57 32.12 -5.73
CA SER A 597 16.24 32.72 -5.83
C SER A 597 15.41 32.18 -7.00
N ALA A 598 16.07 31.66 -8.05
CA ALA A 598 15.39 31.07 -9.20
C ALA A 598 16.22 29.93 -9.82
N VAL A 599 15.53 28.95 -10.37
CA VAL A 599 16.10 27.86 -11.18
C VAL A 599 15.20 27.59 -12.39
N ALA A 600 15.76 27.23 -13.54
CA ALA A 600 15.01 26.70 -14.69
C ALA A 600 15.90 25.80 -15.54
N PHE A 601 15.33 24.71 -16.04
CA PHE A 601 15.99 23.88 -17.05
C PHE A 601 15.89 24.53 -18.43
N ASP A 602 16.84 24.20 -19.30
CA ASP A 602 16.67 24.53 -20.71
C ASP A 602 15.61 23.65 -21.37
N ALA A 603 15.17 24.03 -22.58
CA ALA A 603 14.12 23.29 -23.29
C ALA A 603 14.51 21.82 -23.56
N THR A 604 15.81 21.51 -23.61
CA THR A 604 16.31 20.14 -23.78
C THR A 604 16.48 19.39 -22.46
N GLY A 605 16.59 20.11 -21.34
CA GLY A 605 16.93 19.59 -20.03
C GLY A 605 18.43 19.32 -19.81
N ALA A 606 19.27 19.53 -20.83
CA ALA A 606 20.71 19.32 -20.76
C ALA A 606 21.43 20.37 -19.90
N ALA A 607 20.86 21.56 -19.76
CA ALA A 607 21.40 22.62 -18.93
C ALA A 607 20.38 23.08 -17.88
N LEU A 608 20.88 23.54 -16.75
CA LEU A 608 20.09 24.21 -15.71
C LEU A 608 20.65 25.62 -15.54
N THR A 609 19.81 26.64 -15.57
CA THR A 609 20.19 28.01 -15.21
C THR A 609 19.65 28.34 -13.84
N SER A 610 20.44 29.00 -13.01
CA SER A 610 20.03 29.50 -11.70
C SER A 610 20.47 30.92 -11.46
N VAL A 611 19.80 31.57 -10.51
CA VAL A 611 20.06 32.95 -10.11
C VAL A 611 20.02 33.02 -8.59
N ASP A 612 20.91 33.77 -7.97
CA ASP A 612 20.85 34.07 -6.53
C ASP A 612 20.13 35.40 -6.22
N VAL A 613 19.92 35.68 -4.94
CA VAL A 613 19.26 36.91 -4.46
C VAL A 613 20.00 38.21 -4.83
N THR A 614 21.27 38.13 -5.25
CA THR A 614 22.03 39.28 -5.80
C THR A 614 21.96 39.35 -7.32
N GLY A 615 21.13 38.51 -7.92
CA GLY A 615 20.91 38.36 -9.35
C GLY A 615 22.10 37.77 -10.12
N ARG A 616 23.15 37.29 -9.43
CA ARG A 616 24.23 36.57 -10.10
C ARG A 616 23.66 35.26 -10.65
N SER A 617 23.91 35.00 -11.92
CA SER A 617 23.39 33.85 -12.64
C SER A 617 24.48 32.82 -12.96
N MET A 618 24.11 31.55 -12.91
CA MET A 618 24.97 30.40 -13.17
C MET A 618 24.27 29.47 -14.17
N ILE A 619 25.04 28.88 -15.07
CA ILE A 619 24.61 27.81 -15.98
C ILE A 619 25.34 26.55 -15.57
N TRP A 620 24.57 25.49 -15.37
CA TRP A 620 25.03 24.19 -14.92
C TRP A 620 24.84 23.16 -16.02
N ASP A 621 25.80 22.27 -16.15
CA ASP A 621 25.57 20.93 -16.68
C ASP A 621 25.19 20.03 -15.49
N PRO A 622 23.92 19.62 -15.35
CA PRO A 622 23.47 18.82 -14.21
C PRO A 622 24.12 17.43 -14.16
N ALA A 623 24.51 16.87 -15.31
CA ALA A 623 25.13 15.55 -15.40
C ALA A 623 26.62 15.60 -15.04
N ALA A 624 27.33 16.63 -15.51
CA ALA A 624 28.73 16.86 -15.14
C ALA A 624 28.90 17.46 -13.73
N ARG A 625 27.80 17.92 -13.12
CA ARG A 625 27.78 18.70 -11.87
C ARG A 625 28.68 19.94 -11.93
N ALA A 626 28.82 20.53 -13.10
CA ALA A 626 29.73 21.65 -13.35
C ALA A 626 28.94 22.94 -13.59
N GLY A 627 29.27 23.99 -12.83
CA GLY A 627 28.63 25.29 -12.89
C GLY A 627 29.53 26.38 -13.45
N GLN A 628 28.90 27.33 -14.13
CA GLN A 628 29.62 28.37 -14.84
C GLN A 628 28.83 29.68 -14.74
N PRO A 629 29.38 30.77 -14.16
CA PRO A 629 28.71 32.07 -14.19
C PRO A 629 28.31 32.45 -15.61
N ALA A 630 27.06 32.86 -15.77
CA ALA A 630 26.61 33.50 -16.98
C ALA A 630 27.33 34.86 -17.12
N THR A 631 27.66 35.24 -18.36
CA THR A 631 28.24 36.55 -18.64
C THR A 631 27.14 37.61 -18.49
N GLY A 632 27.40 38.73 -17.81
CA GLY A 632 26.38 39.79 -17.64
C GLY A 632 26.53 40.62 -16.37
N PRO A 633 25.80 41.74 -16.24
CA PRO A 633 25.85 42.61 -15.07
C PRO A 633 25.26 41.94 -13.82
N SER A 634 25.82 42.25 -12.64
CA SER A 634 25.26 41.84 -11.34
C SER A 634 24.02 42.69 -11.03
N PRO A 635 22.82 42.10 -10.90
CA PRO A 635 21.57 42.85 -10.77
C PRO A 635 20.99 43.07 -9.34
N THR A 636 19.81 43.70 -9.28
CA THR A 636 18.99 44.03 -8.10
C THR A 636 17.57 43.44 -8.21
N PRO A 637 16.63 43.66 -7.25
CA PRO A 637 15.91 42.60 -6.53
C PRO A 637 14.88 41.77 -7.33
N ALA A 638 14.35 42.24 -8.46
CA ALA A 638 13.36 41.50 -9.23
C ALA A 638 14.00 40.83 -10.45
N THR A 639 14.01 39.50 -10.45
CA THR A 639 14.59 38.63 -11.48
C THR A 639 13.57 37.63 -11.99
N SER A 640 13.52 37.40 -13.30
CA SER A 640 12.73 36.33 -13.90
C SER A 640 13.54 35.61 -14.96
N LEU A 641 13.39 34.29 -15.04
CA LEU A 641 14.09 33.41 -15.96
C LEU A 641 13.05 32.81 -16.91
N SER A 642 13.36 32.75 -18.21
CA SER A 642 12.47 32.10 -19.17
C SER A 642 12.35 30.60 -18.92
N ALA A 643 11.24 29.99 -19.33
CA ALA A 643 10.97 28.57 -19.10
C ALA A 643 12.01 27.63 -19.73
N ASP A 644 12.72 28.09 -20.76
CA ASP A 644 13.83 27.40 -21.42
C ASP A 644 15.21 27.83 -20.90
N GLY A 645 15.28 28.57 -19.80
CA GLY A 645 16.53 29.00 -19.17
C GLY A 645 17.45 29.87 -20.04
N THR A 646 17.03 30.30 -21.23
CA THR A 646 17.87 31.03 -22.21
C THR A 646 17.84 32.54 -22.03
N ARG A 647 16.83 33.10 -21.36
CA ARG A 647 16.67 34.55 -21.17
C ARG A 647 16.48 34.90 -19.71
N LEU A 648 17.18 35.94 -19.28
CA LEU A 648 17.12 36.49 -17.93
C LEU A 648 16.64 37.94 -18.01
N ALA A 649 15.50 38.23 -17.39
CA ALA A 649 14.98 39.58 -17.21
C ALA A 649 15.31 40.07 -15.81
N VAL A 650 15.89 41.26 -15.73
CA VAL A 650 16.26 41.84 -14.45
C VAL A 650 16.07 43.35 -14.37
N THR A 651 15.62 43.83 -13.22
CA THR A 651 15.58 45.24 -12.90
C THR A 651 16.99 45.77 -12.60
N THR A 652 17.51 46.64 -13.48
CA THR A 652 18.82 47.30 -13.32
C THR A 652 18.72 48.68 -12.66
N SER A 653 17.55 49.31 -12.78
CA SER A 653 17.19 50.54 -12.08
C SER A 653 15.69 50.44 -11.73
N PRO A 654 15.17 51.30 -10.84
CA PRO A 654 13.75 51.30 -10.50
C PRO A 654 12.84 51.37 -11.74
N ASP A 655 13.30 52.00 -12.83
CA ASP A 655 12.47 52.26 -14.00
C ASP A 655 12.90 51.48 -15.25
N THR A 656 13.75 50.45 -15.09
CA THR A 656 14.33 49.76 -16.25
C THR A 656 14.52 48.27 -16.00
N ILE A 657 13.99 47.46 -16.93
CA ILE A 657 14.26 46.04 -17.03
C ILE A 657 15.23 45.81 -18.18
N THR A 658 16.26 45.00 -17.95
CA THR A 658 17.13 44.48 -19.00
C THR A 658 16.87 43.01 -19.19
N VAL A 659 16.75 42.59 -20.45
CA VAL A 659 16.64 41.19 -20.84
C VAL A 659 17.95 40.80 -21.50
N THR A 660 18.57 39.74 -21.01
CA THR A 660 19.86 39.23 -21.48
C THR A 660 19.73 37.76 -21.89
N ASP A 661 20.53 37.33 -22.85
CA ASP A 661 20.72 35.92 -23.18
C ASP A 661 21.62 35.30 -22.11
N THR A 662 21.18 34.26 -21.43
CA THR A 662 21.88 33.70 -20.27
C THR A 662 23.22 33.08 -20.65
N ARG A 663 23.32 32.49 -21.85
CA ARG A 663 24.50 31.77 -22.31
C ARG A 663 25.61 32.70 -22.79
N THR A 664 25.25 33.73 -23.53
CA THR A 664 26.19 34.68 -24.14
C THR A 664 26.36 35.95 -23.33
N GLY A 665 25.40 36.27 -22.46
CA GLY A 665 25.36 37.53 -21.72
C GLY A 665 25.01 38.75 -22.56
N GLN A 666 24.63 38.54 -23.83
CA GLN A 666 24.29 39.65 -24.70
C GLN A 666 22.95 40.27 -24.27
N LEU A 667 22.91 41.60 -24.28
CA LEU A 667 21.68 42.35 -24.08
C LEU A 667 20.73 42.06 -25.25
N VAL A 668 19.60 41.44 -24.94
CA VAL A 668 18.49 41.20 -25.88
C VAL A 668 17.67 42.49 -26.02
N ARG A 669 17.29 43.09 -24.89
CA ARG A 669 16.48 44.31 -24.87
C ARG A 669 16.53 45.06 -23.54
N THR A 670 16.28 46.37 -23.60
CA THR A 670 16.00 47.22 -22.43
C THR A 670 14.57 47.71 -22.51
N LEU A 671 13.79 47.55 -21.44
CA LEU A 671 12.37 47.88 -21.35
C LEU A 671 12.16 48.97 -20.29
N PRO A 672 11.56 50.13 -20.64
CA PRO A 672 11.24 51.17 -19.67
C PRO A 672 9.99 50.79 -18.89
N THR A 673 10.05 50.81 -17.56
CA THR A 673 8.92 50.44 -16.69
C THR A 673 8.84 51.40 -15.50
N SER A 674 7.77 51.34 -14.72
CA SER A 674 7.79 51.77 -13.32
C SER A 674 8.42 50.68 -12.44
N PRO A 675 8.74 50.94 -11.16
CA PRO A 675 9.27 49.92 -10.27
C PRO A 675 8.33 48.71 -10.20
N VAL A 676 8.84 47.56 -10.62
CA VAL A 676 8.14 46.28 -10.58
C VAL A 676 8.80 45.35 -9.59
N THR A 677 7.99 44.60 -8.86
CA THR A 677 8.43 43.59 -7.91
C THR A 677 8.42 42.19 -8.52
N VAL A 678 7.59 41.96 -9.55
CA VAL A 678 7.41 40.65 -10.20
C VAL A 678 7.34 40.74 -11.71
N MET A 679 7.83 39.69 -12.36
CA MET A 679 7.89 39.54 -13.82
C MET A 679 7.76 38.05 -14.20
N ALA A 680 7.15 37.77 -15.33
CA ALA A 680 7.03 36.40 -15.85
C ALA A 680 7.20 36.38 -17.37
N PHE A 681 8.05 35.48 -17.86
CA PHE A 681 8.17 35.22 -19.30
C PHE A 681 7.00 34.37 -19.81
N SER A 682 6.61 34.61 -21.06
CA SER A 682 5.80 33.65 -21.80
C SER A 682 6.59 32.35 -22.05
N PRO A 683 5.92 31.20 -22.26
CA PRO A 683 6.59 29.91 -22.44
C PRO A 683 7.57 29.85 -23.62
N ASP A 684 7.30 30.64 -24.67
CA ASP A 684 8.18 30.78 -25.84
C ASP A 684 9.33 31.79 -25.62
N GLY A 685 9.41 32.38 -24.44
CA GLY A 685 10.41 33.37 -24.05
C GLY A 685 10.32 34.71 -24.79
N ASN A 686 9.31 34.93 -25.64
CA ASN A 686 9.23 36.12 -26.50
C ASN A 686 8.44 37.29 -25.91
N GLN A 687 7.70 37.06 -24.84
CA GLN A 687 6.95 38.10 -24.14
C GLN A 687 7.33 38.12 -22.66
N LEU A 688 7.20 39.30 -22.04
CA LEU A 688 7.45 39.50 -20.62
C LEU A 688 6.26 40.24 -20.00
N ALA A 689 5.54 39.58 -19.11
CA ALA A 689 4.54 40.21 -18.25
C ALA A 689 5.24 40.83 -17.03
N THR A 690 4.73 41.96 -16.56
CA THR A 690 5.31 42.70 -15.44
C THR A 690 4.23 43.12 -14.46
N GLY A 691 4.58 43.24 -13.17
CA GLY A 691 3.67 43.63 -12.09
C GLY A 691 3.03 45.02 -12.24
N ALA A 692 3.49 45.82 -13.21
CA ALA A 692 2.84 47.06 -13.63
C ALA A 692 1.56 46.83 -14.48
N GLY A 693 1.17 45.58 -14.75
CA GLY A 693 0.03 45.25 -15.62
C GLY A 693 0.37 45.39 -17.11
N LEU A 694 1.65 45.29 -17.46
CA LEU A 694 2.16 45.45 -18.83
C LEU A 694 2.72 44.14 -19.37
N LEU A 695 2.39 43.85 -20.62
CA LEU A 695 2.89 42.74 -21.42
C LEU A 695 3.75 43.28 -22.57
N TRP A 696 5.04 42.97 -22.52
CA TRP A 696 6.05 43.41 -23.47
C TRP A 696 6.33 42.33 -24.51
N ASN A 697 6.42 42.70 -25.79
CA ASN A 697 6.97 41.87 -26.84
C ASN A 697 8.47 42.17 -26.98
N LEU A 698 9.30 41.14 -26.87
CA LEU A 698 10.75 41.29 -26.85
C LEU A 698 11.36 41.40 -28.26
N ALA A 699 10.63 41.00 -29.30
CA ALA A 699 11.11 41.11 -30.68
C ALA A 699 11.13 42.57 -31.15
N ASP A 700 10.05 43.32 -30.92
CA ASP A 700 9.86 44.69 -31.40
C ASP A 700 9.84 45.75 -30.27
N GLY A 701 9.72 45.34 -29.01
CA GLY A 701 9.56 46.24 -27.87
C GLY A 701 8.15 46.77 -27.68
N GLY A 702 7.16 46.23 -28.41
CA GLY A 702 5.76 46.61 -28.28
C GLY A 702 5.21 46.31 -26.89
N VAL A 703 4.35 47.19 -26.36
CA VAL A 703 3.76 47.04 -25.04
C VAL A 703 2.24 47.06 -25.11
N ARG A 704 1.59 46.16 -24.37
CA ARG A 704 0.14 46.09 -24.21
C ARG A 704 -0.21 46.01 -22.73
N GLY A 705 -1.22 46.75 -22.28
CA GLY A 705 -1.70 46.65 -20.91
C GLY A 705 -2.77 45.56 -20.78
N PHE A 706 -2.69 44.72 -19.74
CA PHE A 706 -3.73 43.72 -19.44
C PHE A 706 -4.74 44.18 -18.38
N GLY A 707 -5.00 45.49 -18.35
CA GLY A 707 -5.98 46.12 -17.47
C GLY A 707 -5.43 46.44 -16.08
N ALA A 708 -5.80 47.61 -15.54
CA ALA A 708 -5.40 48.01 -14.20
C ALA A 708 -6.09 47.12 -13.16
N VAL A 709 -5.31 46.33 -12.42
CA VAL A 709 -5.82 45.54 -11.31
C VAL A 709 -6.22 46.44 -10.12
N GLY A 710 -5.87 47.73 -10.15
CA GLY A 710 -6.19 48.71 -9.09
C GLY A 710 -5.46 48.46 -7.77
N GLU A 711 -4.79 47.32 -7.65
CA GLU A 711 -4.11 46.78 -6.49
C GLU A 711 -2.73 46.26 -6.91
N THR A 712 -1.83 46.09 -5.94
CA THR A 712 -0.48 45.56 -6.16
C THR A 712 -0.57 44.10 -6.62
N ILE A 713 0.07 43.78 -7.75
CA ILE A 713 0.27 42.41 -8.21
C ILE A 713 1.37 41.77 -7.37
N HIS A 714 1.06 40.64 -6.73
CA HIS A 714 2.02 39.92 -5.89
C HIS A 714 2.83 38.90 -6.68
N ASP A 715 2.23 38.25 -7.68
CA ASP A 715 2.91 37.29 -8.56
C ASP A 715 2.15 37.10 -9.90
N LEU A 716 2.85 36.56 -10.90
CA LEU A 716 2.41 36.38 -12.29
C LEU A 716 2.86 35.03 -12.86
N ALA A 717 1.98 34.33 -13.58
CA ALA A 717 2.37 33.11 -14.30
C ALA A 717 1.62 32.96 -15.64
N PHE A 718 2.30 32.34 -16.61
CA PHE A 718 1.70 31.92 -17.87
C PHE A 718 1.37 30.42 -17.86
N SER A 719 0.29 30.02 -18.53
CA SER A 719 0.10 28.62 -18.91
C SER A 719 1.15 28.20 -19.93
N ALA A 720 1.59 26.94 -19.92
CA ALA A 720 2.66 26.48 -20.81
C ALA A 720 2.28 26.58 -22.31
N ASP A 721 0.99 26.56 -22.64
CA ASP A 721 0.49 26.80 -24.01
C ASP A 721 0.47 28.29 -24.41
N GLY A 722 0.85 29.19 -23.49
CA GLY A 722 0.89 30.64 -23.67
C GLY A 722 -0.49 31.28 -23.88
N ARG A 723 -1.59 30.58 -23.56
CA ARG A 723 -2.96 31.09 -23.76
C ARG A 723 -3.52 31.86 -22.58
N ARG A 724 -3.09 31.53 -21.36
CA ARG A 724 -3.58 32.18 -20.14
C ARG A 724 -2.45 32.88 -19.41
N LEU A 725 -2.76 34.06 -18.88
CA LEU A 725 -1.95 34.79 -17.90
C LEU A 725 -2.75 34.85 -16.61
N ILE A 726 -2.16 34.45 -15.49
CA ILE A 726 -2.76 34.53 -14.17
C ILE A 726 -1.94 35.49 -13.29
N ALA A 727 -2.62 36.28 -12.46
CA ALA A 727 -1.99 37.16 -11.49
C ALA A 727 -2.71 37.08 -10.14
N SER A 728 -1.94 37.09 -9.06
CA SER A 728 -2.45 37.40 -7.72
C SER A 728 -2.40 38.90 -7.46
N ALA A 729 -3.45 39.44 -6.84
CA ALA A 729 -3.50 40.86 -6.51
C ALA A 729 -4.23 41.16 -5.19
N GLY A 730 -3.78 42.24 -4.56
CA GLY A 730 -4.30 42.85 -3.33
C GLY A 730 -4.75 41.85 -2.26
N LEU A 731 -6.04 41.83 -1.92
CA LEU A 731 -6.55 41.09 -0.74
C LEU A 731 -6.71 39.57 -0.93
N GLY A 732 -6.08 38.99 -1.96
CA GLY A 732 -6.16 37.55 -2.27
C GLY A 732 -7.03 37.22 -3.48
N GLN A 733 -7.24 38.20 -4.37
CA GLN A 733 -7.89 37.99 -5.66
C GLN A 733 -6.90 37.37 -6.65
N VAL A 734 -7.42 36.49 -7.48
CA VAL A 734 -6.71 35.88 -8.60
C VAL A 734 -7.45 36.21 -9.87
N HIS A 735 -6.75 36.85 -10.79
CA HIS A 735 -7.27 37.32 -12.07
C HIS A 735 -6.67 36.45 -13.18
N VAL A 736 -7.51 36.05 -14.15
CA VAL A 736 -7.09 35.24 -15.30
C VAL A 736 -7.47 35.97 -16.58
N TRP A 737 -6.50 36.14 -17.46
CA TRP A 737 -6.66 36.74 -18.79
C TRP A 737 -6.35 35.75 -19.89
N ASP A 738 -6.96 35.97 -21.06
CA ASP A 738 -6.42 35.43 -22.30
C ASP A 738 -5.14 36.20 -22.66
N ALA A 739 -4.01 35.52 -22.76
CA ALA A 739 -2.71 36.15 -23.01
C ALA A 739 -2.58 36.76 -24.42
N ARG A 740 -3.45 36.36 -25.37
CA ARG A 740 -3.42 36.86 -26.75
C ARG A 740 -4.27 38.12 -26.90
N THR A 741 -5.50 38.09 -26.39
CA THR A 741 -6.44 39.23 -26.47
C THR A 741 -6.31 40.20 -25.31
N LEU A 742 -5.73 39.76 -24.19
CA LEU A 742 -5.69 40.46 -22.90
C LEU A 742 -7.07 40.75 -22.31
N GLU A 743 -8.09 40.02 -22.76
CA GLU A 743 -9.42 40.07 -22.15
C GLU A 743 -9.41 39.26 -20.85
N ARG A 744 -9.90 39.88 -19.77
CA ARG A 744 -10.03 39.22 -18.47
C ARG A 744 -11.16 38.20 -18.55
N GLN A 745 -10.81 36.92 -18.40
CA GLN A 745 -11.75 35.80 -18.47
C GLN A 745 -12.42 35.54 -17.12
N LEU A 746 -11.65 35.53 -16.03
CA LEU A 746 -12.11 35.08 -14.71
C LEU A 746 -11.49 35.90 -13.58
N VAL A 747 -12.23 36.03 -12.48
CA VAL A 747 -11.74 36.54 -11.19
C VAL A 747 -12.31 35.66 -10.09
N PHE A 748 -11.46 35.20 -9.18
CA PHE A 748 -11.86 34.45 -7.99
C PHE A 748 -11.00 34.84 -6.79
N GLU A 749 -11.50 34.58 -5.59
CA GLU A 749 -10.80 34.87 -4.33
C GLU A 749 -10.42 33.59 -3.61
N ASN A 750 -9.23 33.57 -2.99
CA ASN A 750 -8.78 32.37 -2.29
C ASN A 750 -9.72 32.02 -1.13
N GLU A 751 -10.00 32.97 -0.23
CA GLU A 751 -11.04 32.83 0.81
C GLU A 751 -11.88 34.12 0.87
N PRO A 752 -13.14 34.08 0.39
CA PRO A 752 -14.01 35.25 0.42
C PRO A 752 -14.20 35.79 1.85
N GLY A 753 -13.93 37.08 2.05
CA GLY A 753 -14.09 37.75 3.34
C GLY A 753 -12.99 37.49 4.38
N VAL A 754 -11.93 36.76 4.02
CA VAL A 754 -10.75 36.57 4.86
C VAL A 754 -9.56 37.29 4.24
N TYR A 755 -8.83 38.08 5.03
CA TYR A 755 -7.59 38.69 4.58
C TYR A 755 -6.49 37.63 4.49
N ALA A 756 -6.34 37.04 3.31
CA ALA A 756 -5.33 36.04 2.99
C ALA A 756 -4.72 36.33 1.61
N PRO A 757 -3.82 37.34 1.52
CA PRO A 757 -3.14 37.68 0.28
C PRO A 757 -2.49 36.45 -0.35
N VAL A 758 -2.83 36.22 -1.62
CA VAL A 758 -2.19 35.19 -2.44
C VAL A 758 -0.82 35.75 -2.85
N VAL A 759 0.23 35.07 -2.43
CA VAL A 759 1.60 35.52 -2.68
C VAL A 759 2.19 34.89 -3.92
N GLU A 760 1.82 33.64 -4.23
CA GLU A 760 2.37 32.86 -5.35
C GLU A 760 1.24 32.22 -6.14
N VAL A 761 1.37 32.19 -7.46
CA VAL A 761 0.44 31.57 -8.40
C VAL A 761 1.16 30.73 -9.44
N ALA A 762 0.60 29.56 -9.75
CA ALA A 762 1.06 28.74 -10.85
C ALA A 762 -0.13 28.21 -11.63
N ILE A 763 0.08 27.86 -12.90
CA ILE A 763 -0.93 27.27 -13.77
C ILE A 763 -0.33 26.10 -14.53
N ASN A 764 -1.08 25.01 -14.66
CA ASN A 764 -0.58 23.81 -15.33
C ASN A 764 -0.47 24.03 -16.85
N ALA A 765 0.25 23.14 -17.52
CA ALA A 765 0.51 23.25 -18.95
C ALA A 765 -0.76 23.30 -19.82
N ALA A 766 -1.81 22.56 -19.40
CA ALA A 766 -3.10 22.54 -20.08
C ALA A 766 -3.96 23.80 -19.84
N GLY A 767 -3.56 24.69 -18.92
CA GLY A 767 -4.34 25.86 -18.52
C GLY A 767 -5.63 25.54 -17.76
N THR A 768 -5.81 24.31 -17.27
CA THR A 768 -7.05 23.82 -16.64
C THR A 768 -7.01 23.89 -15.12
N LEU A 769 -5.82 23.83 -14.52
CA LEU A 769 -5.59 23.89 -13.09
C LEU A 769 -4.70 25.09 -12.74
N ALA A 770 -5.07 25.81 -11.68
CA ALA A 770 -4.20 26.80 -11.05
C ALA A 770 -3.89 26.40 -9.60
N ALA A 771 -2.68 26.69 -9.14
CA ALA A 771 -2.29 26.59 -7.76
C ALA A 771 -2.06 28.01 -7.21
N THR A 772 -2.48 28.24 -5.97
CA THR A 772 -2.35 29.53 -5.29
C THR A 772 -1.81 29.29 -3.89
N SER A 773 -0.79 30.01 -3.45
CA SER A 773 -0.32 29.98 -2.07
C SER A 773 -0.60 31.31 -1.39
N ASP A 774 -1.16 31.28 -0.19
CA ASP A 774 -1.34 32.48 0.64
C ASP A 774 -0.19 32.69 1.64
N ASN A 775 -0.18 33.86 2.27
CA ASN A 775 0.81 34.24 3.28
C ASN A 775 0.70 33.45 4.61
N ARG A 776 -0.29 32.57 4.76
CA ARG A 776 -0.42 31.63 5.90
C ARG A 776 0.17 30.26 5.56
N GLY A 777 0.73 30.08 4.36
CA GLY A 777 1.28 28.82 3.88
C GLY A 777 0.21 27.79 3.49
N GLN A 778 -1.00 28.25 3.15
CA GLN A 778 -2.05 27.40 2.57
C GLN A 778 -1.93 27.41 1.05
N THR A 779 -1.77 26.23 0.46
CA THR A 779 -1.81 26.06 -1.01
C THR A 779 -3.18 25.51 -1.43
N ALA A 780 -3.87 26.20 -2.32
CA ALA A 780 -5.14 25.78 -2.88
C ALA A 780 -5.00 25.45 -4.37
N ILE A 781 -5.73 24.42 -4.81
CA ILE A 781 -5.81 24.02 -6.23
C ILE A 781 -7.19 24.38 -6.76
N TRP A 782 -7.21 24.99 -7.93
CA TRP A 782 -8.40 25.51 -8.61
C TRP A 782 -8.53 24.85 -9.97
N ARG A 783 -9.73 24.36 -10.30
CA ARG A 783 -10.12 24.11 -11.69
C ARG A 783 -10.64 25.43 -12.25
N LEU A 784 -10.21 25.83 -13.45
CA LEU A 784 -10.51 27.16 -13.98
C LEU A 784 -11.80 27.26 -14.82
N ASP A 785 -12.36 26.15 -15.30
CA ASP A 785 -13.53 26.17 -16.19
C ASP A 785 -14.69 25.28 -15.68
N PRO A 786 -15.61 25.81 -14.84
CA PRO A 786 -15.57 27.12 -14.15
C PRO A 786 -14.62 27.13 -12.94
N PRO A 787 -14.28 28.30 -12.38
CA PRO A 787 -13.39 28.42 -11.22
C PRO A 787 -13.99 27.75 -9.98
N VAL A 788 -13.40 26.62 -9.56
CA VAL A 788 -13.80 25.87 -8.36
C VAL A 788 -12.55 25.43 -7.60
N LYS A 789 -12.50 25.74 -6.29
CA LYS A 789 -11.48 25.22 -5.38
C LYS A 789 -11.61 23.70 -5.29
N ALA A 790 -10.72 22.99 -5.97
CA ALA A 790 -10.72 21.54 -6.09
C ALA A 790 -10.14 20.87 -4.84
N ALA A 791 -9.08 21.46 -4.26
CA ALA A 791 -8.45 20.97 -3.05
C ALA A 791 -7.74 22.09 -2.29
N VAL A 792 -7.55 21.88 -0.99
CA VAL A 792 -6.60 22.63 -0.15
C VAL A 792 -5.54 21.64 0.30
N LEU A 793 -4.31 21.90 -0.08
CA LEU A 793 -3.15 21.12 0.33
C LEU A 793 -2.78 21.55 1.76
N GLY A 794 -2.34 20.60 2.60
CA GLY A 794 -2.10 20.84 4.03
C GLY A 794 -1.13 22.00 4.29
N SER A 795 -1.17 22.61 5.49
CA SER A 795 -0.32 23.77 5.84
C SER A 795 1.17 23.42 5.73
N GLN A 796 1.92 24.19 4.93
CA GLN A 796 3.34 23.95 4.68
C GLN A 796 4.27 24.65 5.69
N GLY A 797 3.77 25.60 6.51
CA GLY A 797 4.51 26.25 7.60
C GLY A 797 5.71 27.10 7.17
N GLY A 798 5.54 28.43 7.02
CA GLY A 798 6.62 29.37 6.65
C GLY A 798 6.18 30.47 5.66
N THR A 799 7.13 31.34 5.26
CA THR A 799 7.01 32.52 4.37
C THR A 799 6.70 32.13 2.90
N PRO A 800 6.54 33.02 1.89
CA PRO A 800 5.90 32.63 0.62
C PRO A 800 6.74 31.64 -0.19
N PHE A 801 6.05 30.73 -0.86
CA PHE A 801 6.57 29.41 -1.22
C PHE A 801 6.46 29.16 -2.73
N PRO A 802 7.54 28.74 -3.40
CA PRO A 802 7.52 28.47 -4.84
C PRO A 802 6.51 27.36 -5.16
N LEU A 803 5.79 27.52 -6.27
CA LEU A 803 4.85 26.54 -6.82
C LEU A 803 5.27 26.15 -8.24
N ALA A 804 5.39 24.84 -8.51
CA ALA A 804 5.75 24.38 -9.85
C ALA A 804 4.97 23.13 -10.27
N PHE A 805 4.16 23.24 -11.33
CA PHE A 805 3.52 22.08 -11.95
C PHE A 805 4.51 21.27 -12.77
N SER A 806 4.37 19.95 -12.77
CA SER A 806 5.09 19.10 -13.73
C SER A 806 4.59 19.38 -15.16
N PRO A 807 5.42 19.15 -16.20
CA PRO A 807 5.04 19.41 -17.59
C PRO A 807 3.80 18.63 -18.06
N ASP A 808 3.61 17.42 -17.53
CA ASP A 808 2.43 16.58 -17.79
C ASP A 808 1.19 16.99 -16.97
N GLY A 809 1.33 17.95 -16.05
CA GLY A 809 0.27 18.44 -15.17
C GLY A 809 -0.18 17.44 -14.10
N ARG A 810 0.53 16.33 -13.92
CA ARG A 810 0.20 15.28 -12.95
C ARG A 810 0.60 15.63 -11.52
N PHE A 811 1.71 16.34 -11.37
CA PHE A 811 2.28 16.68 -10.08
C PHE A 811 2.34 18.19 -9.87
N LEU A 812 2.26 18.59 -8.60
CA LEU A 812 2.64 19.91 -8.15
C LEU A 812 3.77 19.76 -7.14
N ALA A 813 4.88 20.45 -7.37
CA ALA A 813 5.90 20.65 -6.36
C ALA A 813 5.58 21.92 -5.59
N THR A 814 5.60 21.81 -4.27
CA THR A 814 5.62 22.92 -3.31
C THR A 814 6.86 22.75 -2.46
N ASN A 815 7.22 23.76 -1.68
CA ASN A 815 8.06 23.48 -0.52
C ASN A 815 7.17 23.05 0.67
N GLY A 816 7.82 22.55 1.70
CA GLY A 816 7.20 22.15 2.96
C GLY A 816 7.95 22.68 4.16
N ALA A 817 7.47 22.31 5.34
CA ALA A 817 8.13 22.63 6.61
C ALA A 817 9.54 22.01 6.65
N ASP A 818 10.38 22.54 7.53
CA ASP A 818 11.69 21.97 7.85
C ASP A 818 12.59 21.78 6.62
N HIS A 819 12.61 22.76 5.72
CA HIS A 819 13.51 22.81 4.55
C HIS A 819 13.25 21.71 3.50
N THR A 820 12.04 21.14 3.46
CA THR A 820 11.70 20.04 2.54
C THR A 820 11.01 20.51 1.26
N ALA A 821 11.08 19.72 0.18
CA ALA A 821 10.19 19.86 -0.97
C ALA A 821 9.06 18.83 -0.86
N VAL A 822 7.83 19.22 -1.17
CA VAL A 822 6.67 18.32 -1.16
C VAL A 822 6.12 18.21 -2.56
N VAL A 823 6.03 16.97 -3.05
CA VAL A 823 5.44 16.66 -4.35
C VAL A 823 4.05 16.08 -4.11
N TRP A 824 3.05 16.64 -4.78
CA TRP A 824 1.63 16.30 -4.67
C TRP A 824 1.17 15.62 -5.96
N ASP A 825 0.50 14.47 -5.84
CA ASP A 825 -0.22 13.86 -6.95
C ASP A 825 -1.59 14.56 -7.09
N LEU A 826 -1.84 15.13 -8.26
CA LEU A 826 -3.05 15.92 -8.53
C LEU A 826 -4.24 15.07 -8.98
N SER A 827 -4.04 13.76 -9.19
CA SER A 827 -5.15 12.84 -9.52
C SER A 827 -6.10 12.62 -8.32
N ASP A 828 -5.57 12.65 -7.10
CA ASP A 828 -6.32 12.50 -5.85
C ASP A 828 -5.98 13.55 -4.77
N PHE A 829 -5.15 14.55 -5.12
CA PHE A 829 -4.68 15.65 -4.27
C PHE A 829 -3.97 15.19 -3.00
N ARG A 830 -3.22 14.09 -3.07
CA ARG A 830 -2.45 13.57 -1.94
C ARG A 830 -0.96 13.87 -2.09
N ARG A 831 -0.29 13.98 -0.94
CA ARG A 831 1.17 14.03 -0.90
C ARG A 831 1.72 12.73 -1.48
N TRP A 832 2.53 12.85 -2.50
CA TRP A 832 3.18 11.73 -3.17
C TRP A 832 4.54 11.45 -2.56
N ALA A 833 5.34 12.48 -2.27
CA ALA A 833 6.61 12.38 -1.55
C ALA A 833 6.96 13.69 -0.84
N THR A 834 7.83 13.58 0.16
CA THR A 834 8.51 14.69 0.84
C THR A 834 10.02 14.45 0.70
N LEU A 835 10.71 15.38 0.07
CA LEU A 835 12.11 15.29 -0.30
C LEU A 835 12.93 16.04 0.75
N HIS A 836 13.79 15.30 1.45
CA HIS A 836 14.60 15.78 2.57
C HIS A 836 16.07 15.86 2.14
N GLY A 837 16.78 16.91 2.57
CA GLY A 837 18.22 17.03 2.35
C GLY A 837 18.74 18.46 2.31
N HIS A 838 17.88 19.46 2.06
CA HIS A 838 18.26 20.86 2.19
C HIS A 838 18.37 21.26 3.66
N THR A 839 19.30 22.16 3.96
CA THR A 839 19.52 22.73 5.30
C THR A 839 18.96 24.15 5.43
N GLY A 840 18.44 24.70 4.33
CA GLY A 840 17.83 26.02 4.25
C GLY A 840 16.48 25.97 3.52
N THR A 841 15.69 27.03 3.64
CA THR A 841 14.37 27.12 3.02
C THR A 841 14.48 26.96 1.50
N ILE A 842 13.60 26.15 0.92
CA ILE A 842 13.52 26.02 -0.53
C ILE A 842 12.79 27.24 -1.09
N THR A 843 13.49 27.95 -1.96
CA THR A 843 13.13 29.25 -2.53
C THR A 843 12.84 29.18 -4.02
N ALA A 844 13.28 28.12 -4.70
CA ALA A 844 13.04 27.94 -6.13
C ALA A 844 12.77 26.46 -6.48
N LEU A 845 11.83 26.22 -7.39
CA LEU A 845 11.45 24.89 -7.89
C LEU A 845 11.39 24.91 -9.42
N ALA A 846 11.98 23.92 -10.08
CA ALA A 846 11.82 23.72 -11.52
C ALA A 846 11.77 22.24 -11.90
N TRP A 847 10.82 21.89 -12.75
CA TRP A 847 10.75 20.55 -13.33
C TRP A 847 11.62 20.46 -14.57
N HIS A 848 12.33 19.34 -14.70
CA HIS A 848 12.94 18.97 -15.96
C HIS A 848 11.85 18.78 -17.03
N PRO A 849 12.09 19.12 -18.32
CA PRO A 849 11.05 19.08 -19.36
C PRO A 849 10.38 17.72 -19.57
N ASP A 850 11.07 16.62 -19.24
CA ASP A 850 10.53 15.26 -19.29
C ASP A 850 9.63 14.88 -18.10
N GLY A 851 9.56 15.72 -17.06
CA GLY A 851 8.81 15.48 -15.82
C GLY A 851 9.42 14.43 -14.87
N SER A 852 10.61 13.90 -15.15
CA SER A 852 11.23 12.82 -14.35
C SER A 852 12.05 13.33 -13.17
N THR A 853 12.48 14.59 -13.22
CA THR A 853 13.41 15.18 -12.25
C THR A 853 12.91 16.55 -11.79
N LEU A 854 12.99 16.80 -10.49
CA LEU A 854 12.76 18.12 -9.89
C LEU A 854 14.09 18.76 -9.49
N ALA A 855 14.32 20.02 -9.82
CA ALA A 855 15.40 20.82 -9.27
C ALA A 855 14.87 21.75 -8.18
N THR A 856 15.62 21.87 -7.08
CA THR A 856 15.30 22.73 -5.94
C THR A 856 16.48 23.62 -5.61
N GLY A 857 16.25 24.94 -5.60
CA GLY A 857 17.20 25.94 -5.10
C GLY A 857 16.83 26.36 -3.68
N SER A 858 17.83 26.63 -2.84
CA SER A 858 17.63 26.90 -1.42
C SER A 858 18.46 28.06 -0.87
N ASP A 859 18.02 28.59 0.28
CA ASP A 859 18.77 29.49 1.15
C ASP A 859 20.09 28.91 1.64
N ASP A 860 20.25 27.58 1.61
CA ASP A 860 21.53 26.92 1.87
C ASP A 860 22.56 27.10 0.75
N GLN A 861 22.23 27.89 -0.29
CA GLN A 861 23.09 28.25 -1.42
C GLN A 861 23.38 27.08 -2.38
N THR A 862 22.69 25.96 -2.20
CA THR A 862 22.82 24.77 -3.04
C THR A 862 21.63 24.57 -3.97
N ILE A 863 21.86 23.81 -5.03
CA ILE A 863 20.79 23.30 -5.89
C ILE A 863 20.84 21.77 -5.89
N THR A 864 19.72 21.15 -5.56
CA THR A 864 19.56 19.69 -5.56
C THR A 864 18.69 19.25 -6.72
N THR A 865 19.05 18.13 -7.35
CA THR A 865 18.21 17.45 -8.35
C THR A 865 17.66 16.15 -7.77
N TRP A 866 16.36 15.92 -7.95
CA TRP A 866 15.61 14.81 -7.40
C TRP A 866 15.01 13.97 -8.54
N PRO A 867 15.66 12.85 -8.93
CA PRO A 867 15.03 11.87 -9.80
C PRO A 867 13.82 11.26 -9.08
N LEU A 868 12.63 11.28 -9.68
CA LEU A 868 11.37 10.91 -9.02
C LEU A 868 10.90 9.48 -9.34
N ASP A 869 11.77 8.60 -9.83
CA ASP A 869 11.48 7.17 -9.94
C ASP A 869 11.98 6.43 -8.68
N ALA A 870 11.06 6.15 -7.76
CA ALA A 870 11.37 5.46 -6.51
C ALA A 870 11.83 4.01 -6.70
N ALA A 871 11.37 3.31 -7.76
CA ALA A 871 11.78 1.94 -8.03
C ALA A 871 13.21 1.90 -8.60
N ALA A 872 13.51 2.80 -9.54
CA ALA A 872 14.87 2.97 -10.04
C ALA A 872 15.82 3.44 -8.93
N ALA A 873 15.39 4.37 -8.08
CA ALA A 873 16.14 4.84 -6.92
C ALA A 873 16.44 3.69 -5.94
N SER A 874 15.46 2.85 -5.61
CA SER A 874 15.66 1.67 -4.75
C SER A 874 16.69 0.70 -5.34
N THR A 875 16.63 0.46 -6.66
CA THR A 875 17.56 -0.45 -7.34
C THR A 875 19.00 0.11 -7.34
N ALA A 876 19.15 1.41 -7.61
CA ALA A 876 20.44 2.07 -7.55
C ALA A 876 21.03 2.03 -6.13
N LEU A 877 20.20 2.33 -5.13
CA LEU A 877 20.58 2.30 -3.71
C LEU A 877 20.98 0.90 -3.23
N CYS A 878 20.33 -0.18 -3.68
CA CYS A 878 20.80 -1.54 -3.42
C CYS A 878 22.24 -1.75 -3.94
N GLY A 879 22.51 -1.30 -5.16
CA GLY A 879 23.86 -1.37 -5.74
C GLY A 879 24.88 -0.57 -4.94
N ASP A 880 24.51 0.62 -4.48
CA ASP A 880 25.38 1.49 -3.68
C ASP A 880 25.63 0.94 -2.29
N LEU A 881 24.63 0.32 -1.66
CA LEU A 881 24.79 -0.31 -0.34
C LEU A 881 25.75 -1.49 -0.40
N VAL A 882 25.63 -2.36 -1.41
CA VAL A 882 26.52 -3.51 -1.62
C VAL A 882 27.96 -3.06 -1.90
N ARG A 883 28.13 -2.05 -2.77
CA ARG A 883 29.46 -1.59 -3.19
C ARG A 883 30.15 -0.70 -2.15
N ASN A 884 29.40 0.13 -1.45
CA ASN A 884 29.99 1.28 -0.75
C ASN A 884 29.81 1.26 0.77
N PHE A 885 28.87 0.45 1.28
CA PHE A 885 28.59 0.33 2.72
C PHE A 885 28.49 -1.15 3.13
N PRO A 886 29.53 -1.98 2.89
CA PRO A 886 29.47 -3.42 3.14
C PRO A 886 29.22 -3.77 4.61
N ALA A 887 29.68 -2.92 5.54
CA ALA A 887 29.43 -3.08 6.98
C ALA A 887 27.94 -2.95 7.35
N SER A 888 27.13 -2.26 6.54
CA SER A 888 25.71 -2.07 6.82
C SER A 888 24.87 -3.31 6.52
N SER A 889 25.41 -4.33 5.85
CA SER A 889 24.71 -5.53 5.36
C SER A 889 23.50 -5.19 4.47
N PRO A 890 23.49 -5.57 3.18
CA PRO A 890 22.36 -5.28 2.31
C PRO A 890 21.08 -6.00 2.79
N PRO A 891 19.90 -5.39 2.66
CA PRO A 891 18.62 -6.05 2.89
C PRO A 891 18.54 -7.30 2.01
N SER A 892 17.83 -8.35 2.45
CA SER A 892 17.63 -9.56 1.64
C SER A 892 16.86 -9.34 0.33
N ALA A 893 16.28 -8.15 0.15
CA ALA A 893 15.61 -7.74 -1.08
C ALA A 893 16.58 -7.17 -2.14
N CYS A 894 17.80 -6.85 -1.71
CA CYS A 894 18.99 -6.71 -2.54
C CYS A 894 19.72 -8.09 -2.57
#